data_AF-A0A2E7AGM3-F1
#
_entry.id   AF-A0A2E7AGM3-F1
#
_cell.length_a   1.000
_cell.length_b   1.000
_cell.length_c   1.000
_cell.angle_alpha   90.00
_cell.angle_beta   90.00
_cell.angle_gamma   90.00
#
_symmetry.space_group_name_H-M   'P 1'
#
loop_
_entity.id
_entity.type
_entity.pdbx_description
1 polymer ?
#
loop_
_entity_poly.entity_id
_entity_poly.type
_entity_poly.pdbx_seq_one_letter_code
_entity_poly.pdbx_strand_id
1 'polypeptide(L)'
;MRGVLLLYLFLPAMKFPSFSILVVVLVAQPLLAQGVGPEPLYKSRILRSGDAERLIPVEVALQREDLYLVVSSEGNGSHDWSNWIDPELVMEDGRIVDLTPLSWRPAFSTVGAIRAGKTYRGGPMTVAGKEYARGLGTHADSFIWFEVPAGATTFRAKVALDDGGAIRGAELTPASVRFLVFDHEPIGFPRAPDKFNSNSRDPQSLPADQLAAPDDLEVTVWATSPMFYNPTNMDTDAEGRIWVAEGVNYRKNRDRRPEGDRIVVLEDKDKDGKADSSHVFVQDPELVAPLGISVFGNQVVVAQPPHLIVYTDVDGDLRFNPKVDRRKNVLSGFNGRNHDHSLHAVVGGPDGKWYFNQGNCGAHLKTRDGDEYFVGGPYKGGEDPVADSQAIGGRKSSDGNVWVGGFAARMNPDGSEVRIIGHGFRNSYEHTVTSFGDVFQNDNDDPPACRTTWLMEGGFLGFFSPDGKRGWRADQRPGQSIQDAQWRQWDPGTLPAGDVYGGGSPTGICFYENGALPSRYCGMLLSCDAGRKVVFGYHPELKASAYTLDRFDFVKSKGSNFFRPSDVMVGADGALYVADWFDSGVGGHADHDKSWSGTIYRIAPGGFRPRIARADPGTLEGAISLLCNPAQNVRLAGLQSLKAAGSGAVPAVSELLSHGNSYVRARAIWLLPMLGGKGLEVVSSLLEGSPDAQTRLVAFRALRNAGENVEVLVSKLYRQEPSAAVRREAALALRDVPASRKHHYLSSLLQQCEVGDRTYLEACGLGAHGADSNLLWRTIRHDTAIKDPTQWSRVFAEITWRLRPLDAISDLLTRARAATLPLKERLFAIETLAFYEDARALTALLEAAAIQGPVGGEAIRWLIHLGNTRWRKLKVFDFLQERGIYDPGEVEISEAVVPAPEGDSKLPSAAAILALEGNASSGRTTALRCVMCHRIEGQGVDYGPSLTGWISNQGAERFVQAVLNPSAEIALGYPGSRVRLKGGKEIHGLTLGSKNPLIVQSQGGMVQVIPSGRIETVAPLGRSLMLSADQLGLSAQDVADLLAYARTLK
;
A
#
# COMPACT_ATOMS: atom_id res chain seq x y z
N MET A 1 -49.44 -17.76 -41.15
CA MET A 1 -49.87 -18.46 -39.91
C MET A 1 -49.06 -17.84 -38.77
N ARG A 2 -49.68 -16.94 -37.98
CA ARG A 2 -50.23 -17.25 -36.63
C ARG A 2 -49.13 -17.89 -35.77
N GLY A 3 -48.60 -17.30 -34.70
CA GLY A 3 -48.94 -16.17 -33.83
C GLY A 3 -48.10 -16.37 -32.54
N VAL A 4 -47.98 -15.50 -31.54
CA VAL A 4 -48.37 -14.12 -31.22
C VAL A 4 -47.53 -13.79 -29.98
N LEU A 5 -46.91 -12.62 -30.00
CA LEU A 5 -46.29 -11.91 -28.86
C LEU A 5 -47.34 -10.90 -28.31
N LEU A 6 -47.10 -10.36 -27.10
CA LEU A 6 -47.76 -9.24 -26.38
C LEU A 6 -48.75 -9.65 -25.26
N LEU A 7 -48.92 -8.94 -24.14
CA LEU A 7 -48.20 -7.90 -23.37
C LEU A 7 -49.18 -7.50 -22.21
N TYR A 8 -48.71 -6.67 -21.28
CA TYR A 8 -49.40 -5.89 -20.20
C TYR A 8 -49.32 -6.49 -18.78
N LEU A 9 -48.50 -5.99 -17.84
CA LEU A 9 -48.34 -4.64 -17.21
C LEU A 9 -49.23 -4.44 -15.97
N PHE A 10 -48.67 -4.44 -14.75
CA PHE A 10 -48.40 -3.25 -13.90
C PHE A 10 -47.97 -3.63 -12.45
N LEU A 11 -46.96 -2.90 -11.94
CA LEU A 11 -46.36 -2.81 -10.58
C LEU A 11 -47.35 -2.23 -9.52
N PRO A 12 -47.03 -2.02 -8.20
CA PRO A 12 -45.72 -2.05 -7.49
C PRO A 12 -45.71 -2.69 -6.07
N ALA A 13 -44.51 -2.95 -5.50
CA ALA A 13 -44.08 -2.60 -4.12
C ALA A 13 -42.92 -3.50 -3.60
N MET A 14 -42.00 -2.87 -2.87
CA MET A 14 -40.70 -3.31 -2.40
C MET A 14 -40.69 -4.50 -1.41
N LYS A 15 -39.60 -5.29 -1.43
CA LYS A 15 -38.69 -5.57 -0.29
C LYS A 15 -37.53 -6.53 -0.69
N PHE A 16 -36.28 -6.06 -0.54
CA PHE A 16 -35.05 -6.88 -0.35
C PHE A 16 -35.07 -7.55 1.05
N PRO A 17 -34.15 -8.46 1.48
CA PRO A 17 -32.75 -8.70 1.03
C PRO A 17 -32.26 -10.18 1.06
N SER A 18 -30.97 -10.40 0.72
CA SER A 18 -29.97 -11.29 1.40
C SER A 18 -29.01 -11.97 0.40
N PHE A 19 -27.79 -11.46 0.24
CA PHE A 19 -26.66 -12.27 -0.25
C PHE A 19 -25.61 -12.36 0.86
N SER A 20 -25.34 -13.59 1.27
CA SER A 20 -24.65 -13.95 2.50
C SER A 20 -23.14 -13.77 2.43
N ILE A 21 -22.62 -13.21 3.52
CA ILE A 21 -21.25 -13.27 4.02
C ILE A 21 -20.83 -14.75 4.13
N LEU A 22 -19.75 -15.15 3.46
CA LEU A 22 -19.13 -16.46 3.66
C LEU A 22 -17.60 -16.40 3.52
N VAL A 23 -16.92 -15.50 4.22
CA VAL A 23 -15.45 -15.52 4.40
C VAL A 23 -15.04 -14.86 5.73
N VAL A 24 -15.41 -15.41 6.90
CA VAL A 24 -14.77 -15.04 8.19
C VAL A 24 -14.71 -16.22 9.20
N VAL A 25 -15.52 -17.26 9.06
CA VAL A 25 -15.67 -18.32 10.09
C VAL A 25 -14.46 -19.28 10.22
N LEU A 26 -13.47 -19.23 9.33
CA LEU A 26 -12.34 -20.18 9.34
C LEU A 26 -11.19 -19.86 10.32
N VAL A 27 -11.26 -18.77 11.10
CA VAL A 27 -10.14 -18.32 11.96
C VAL A 27 -10.42 -18.48 13.47
N ALA A 28 -11.65 -18.77 13.91
CA ALA A 28 -11.95 -18.90 15.33
C ALA A 28 -11.60 -20.29 15.92
N GLN A 29 -11.74 -21.36 15.11
CA GLN A 29 -11.52 -22.72 15.58
C GLN A 29 -10.08 -23.11 15.95
N PRO A 30 -8.98 -22.55 15.36
CA PRO A 30 -7.63 -22.96 15.73
C PRO A 30 -7.12 -22.33 17.04
N LEU A 31 -7.64 -21.19 17.48
CA LEU A 31 -7.08 -20.44 18.62
C LEU A 31 -7.38 -21.09 19.98
N LEU A 32 -8.57 -21.69 20.14
CA LEU A 32 -8.91 -22.47 21.34
C LEU A 32 -8.20 -23.84 21.41
N ALA A 33 -7.56 -24.25 20.31
CA ALA A 33 -6.72 -25.44 20.25
C ALA A 33 -5.22 -25.12 20.42
N GLN A 34 -4.83 -23.83 20.51
CA GLN A 34 -3.44 -23.36 20.55
C GLN A 34 -2.98 -22.77 21.90
N GLY A 35 -3.79 -22.86 22.96
CA GLY A 35 -3.41 -22.39 24.31
C GLY A 35 -3.15 -20.88 24.46
N VAL A 36 -3.41 -20.06 23.43
CA VAL A 36 -3.24 -18.60 23.47
C VAL A 36 -4.58 -17.95 23.85
N GLY A 37 -4.93 -18.03 25.13
CA GLY A 37 -6.12 -17.43 25.72
C GLY A 37 -6.37 -17.94 27.13
N PRO A 38 -7.14 -17.23 27.98
CA PRO A 38 -7.53 -17.77 29.28
C PRO A 38 -8.27 -19.10 29.08
N GLU A 39 -7.93 -20.14 29.85
CA GLU A 39 -8.68 -21.40 29.79
C GLU A 39 -10.14 -21.15 30.17
N PRO A 40 -11.12 -21.72 29.44
CA PRO A 40 -12.51 -21.58 29.81
C PRO A 40 -12.76 -22.25 31.17
N LEU A 41 -13.52 -21.59 32.04
CA LEU A 41 -14.06 -22.19 33.26
C LEU A 41 -14.89 -23.45 32.97
N TYR A 42 -15.49 -23.52 31.77
CA TYR A 42 -16.17 -24.71 31.30
C TYR A 42 -16.13 -24.87 29.80
N LYS A 43 -15.96 -26.12 29.36
CA LYS A 43 -15.98 -26.53 27.96
C LYS A 43 -16.88 -27.74 27.77
N SER A 44 -17.97 -27.56 27.03
CA SER A 44 -18.86 -28.69 26.72
C SER A 44 -18.19 -29.68 25.75
N ARG A 45 -18.73 -30.90 25.72
CA ARG A 45 -18.58 -31.75 24.53
C ARG A 45 -19.25 -31.08 23.31
N ILE A 46 -18.90 -31.52 22.11
CA ILE A 46 -19.61 -31.10 20.90
C ILE A 46 -21.03 -31.69 20.93
N LEU A 47 -22.03 -30.84 20.75
CA LEU A 47 -23.44 -31.21 20.62
C LEU A 47 -23.81 -31.24 19.13
N ARG A 48 -24.33 -32.37 18.65
CA ARG A 48 -24.75 -32.57 17.25
C ARG A 48 -26.24 -32.84 17.17
N SER A 49 -26.85 -32.55 16.01
CA SER A 49 -28.28 -32.80 15.78
C SER A 49 -28.71 -34.25 16.06
N GLY A 50 -27.83 -35.21 15.80
CA GLY A 50 -28.10 -36.64 16.01
C GLY A 50 -27.84 -37.17 17.43
N ASP A 51 -27.43 -36.33 18.37
CA ASP A 51 -27.20 -36.79 19.74
C ASP A 51 -28.51 -37.12 20.45
N ALA A 52 -28.53 -38.23 21.20
CA ALA A 52 -29.70 -38.63 22.00
C ALA A 52 -30.05 -37.58 23.09
N GLU A 53 -29.04 -36.84 23.56
CA GLU A 53 -29.18 -35.75 24.52
C GLU A 53 -28.57 -34.48 23.92
N ARG A 54 -29.42 -33.52 23.55
CA ARG A 54 -29.05 -32.21 22.98
C ARG A 54 -29.16 -31.05 23.98
N LEU A 55 -29.43 -31.36 25.24
CA LEU A 55 -29.56 -30.43 26.36
C LEU A 55 -28.69 -30.95 27.50
N ILE A 56 -27.68 -30.19 27.93
CA ILE A 56 -26.77 -30.63 29.00
C ILE A 56 -26.62 -29.53 30.06
N PRO A 57 -26.47 -29.89 31.35
CA PRO A 57 -26.26 -28.91 32.41
C PRO A 57 -24.83 -28.35 32.38
N VAL A 58 -24.70 -27.11 32.86
CA VAL A 58 -23.45 -26.38 33.06
C VAL A 58 -23.48 -25.76 34.45
N GLU A 59 -22.42 -25.97 35.22
CA GLU A 59 -22.22 -25.35 36.53
C GLU A 59 -20.72 -25.02 36.69
N VAL A 60 -20.40 -23.77 37.00
CA VAL A 60 -19.02 -23.29 37.19
C VAL A 60 -18.91 -22.37 38.38
N ALA A 61 -17.84 -22.53 39.16
CA ALA A 61 -17.47 -21.55 40.17
C ALA A 61 -16.90 -20.29 39.50
N LEU A 62 -17.34 -19.11 39.93
CA LEU A 62 -16.86 -17.83 39.42
C LEU A 62 -15.70 -17.35 40.28
N GLN A 63 -14.62 -16.90 39.64
CA GLN A 63 -13.44 -16.40 40.33
C GLN A 63 -13.30 -14.87 40.28
N ARG A 64 -14.11 -14.19 39.47
CA ARG A 64 -13.96 -12.76 39.10
C ARG A 64 -15.32 -12.08 38.84
N GLU A 65 -15.26 -10.78 38.52
CA GLU A 65 -16.41 -9.87 38.34
C GLU A 65 -17.01 -9.87 36.92
N ASP A 66 -16.57 -10.74 36.00
CA ASP A 66 -17.10 -10.84 34.64
C ASP A 66 -17.49 -12.28 34.27
N LEU A 67 -18.51 -12.43 33.41
CA LEU A 67 -18.97 -13.70 32.88
C LEU A 67 -19.18 -13.61 31.37
N TYR A 68 -18.54 -14.52 30.64
CA TYR A 68 -18.62 -14.61 29.19
C TYR A 68 -19.22 -15.95 28.77
N LEU A 69 -20.30 -15.89 28.00
CA LEU A 69 -21.03 -17.05 27.46
C LEU A 69 -20.76 -17.15 25.95
N VAL A 70 -20.11 -18.22 25.52
CA VAL A 70 -19.67 -18.40 24.13
C VAL A 70 -20.23 -19.68 23.54
N VAL A 71 -20.69 -19.59 22.28
CA VAL A 71 -21.03 -20.77 21.47
C VAL A 71 -20.16 -20.77 20.22
N SER A 72 -19.38 -21.82 20.00
CA SER A 72 -18.62 -22.04 18.77
C SER A 72 -19.30 -23.05 17.85
N SER A 73 -19.25 -22.78 16.55
CA SER A 73 -19.61 -23.73 15.50
C SER A 73 -18.47 -24.72 15.33
N GLU A 74 -18.79 -26.01 15.35
CA GLU A 74 -17.86 -27.12 15.17
C GLU A 74 -18.14 -27.89 13.87
N GLY A 75 -18.88 -27.26 12.96
CA GLY A 75 -19.34 -27.80 11.68
C GLY A 75 -19.24 -26.77 10.56
N ASN A 76 -20.20 -26.76 9.64
CA ASN A 76 -20.21 -25.82 8.51
C ASN A 76 -20.92 -24.48 8.82
N GLY A 77 -21.22 -24.19 10.09
CA GLY A 77 -21.90 -22.95 10.51
C GLY A 77 -23.41 -22.93 10.20
N SER A 78 -23.99 -24.04 9.74
CA SER A 78 -25.37 -24.07 9.23
C SER A 78 -26.31 -24.72 10.23
N HIS A 79 -27.38 -24.00 10.60
CA HIS A 79 -28.44 -24.46 11.51
C HIS A 79 -28.00 -24.62 12.97
N ASP A 80 -26.96 -23.91 13.38
CA ASP A 80 -26.36 -23.95 14.72
C ASP A 80 -27.14 -23.12 15.75
N TRP A 81 -28.46 -23.30 15.80
CA TRP A 81 -29.35 -22.61 16.71
C TRP A 81 -29.09 -23.11 18.12
N SER A 82 -28.71 -22.20 19.01
CA SER A 82 -28.13 -22.56 20.30
C SER A 82 -28.83 -21.79 21.40
N ASN A 83 -29.12 -22.44 22.53
CA ASN A 83 -29.81 -21.82 23.65
C ASN A 83 -29.02 -21.99 24.94
N TRP A 84 -28.89 -20.89 25.69
CA TRP A 84 -28.57 -20.91 27.12
C TRP A 84 -29.89 -20.90 27.89
N ILE A 85 -30.34 -22.05 28.37
CA ILE A 85 -31.61 -22.25 29.08
C ILE A 85 -31.39 -22.13 30.58
N ASP A 86 -32.30 -21.44 31.28
CA ASP A 86 -32.20 -21.19 32.72
C ASP A 86 -30.84 -20.62 33.18
N PRO A 87 -30.24 -19.62 32.50
CA PRO A 87 -28.93 -19.08 32.91
C PRO A 87 -29.07 -18.25 34.18
N GLU A 88 -28.37 -18.62 35.23
CA GLU A 88 -28.50 -18.00 36.56
C GLU A 88 -27.18 -17.93 37.33
N LEU A 89 -27.06 -16.95 38.22
CA LEU A 89 -25.96 -16.81 39.17
C LEU A 89 -26.44 -17.19 40.56
N VAL A 90 -25.65 -17.98 41.28
CA VAL A 90 -25.80 -18.28 42.70
C VAL A 90 -24.97 -17.29 43.49
N MET A 91 -25.62 -16.53 44.36
CA MET A 91 -24.99 -15.56 45.25
C MET A 91 -24.50 -16.26 46.53
N GLU A 92 -23.53 -15.67 47.22
CA GLU A 92 -22.97 -16.15 48.49
C GLU A 92 -24.04 -16.27 49.60
N ASP A 93 -25.06 -15.41 49.56
CA ASP A 93 -26.23 -15.44 50.45
C ASP A 93 -27.27 -16.51 50.06
N GLY A 94 -27.00 -17.31 49.02
CA GLY A 94 -27.90 -18.35 48.50
C GLY A 94 -29.00 -17.84 47.55
N ARG A 95 -29.07 -16.53 47.28
CA ARG A 95 -30.00 -15.95 46.29
C ARG A 95 -29.63 -16.39 44.87
N ILE A 96 -30.65 -16.56 44.02
CA ILE A 96 -30.48 -16.86 42.60
C ILE A 96 -30.81 -15.61 41.77
N VAL A 97 -29.92 -15.24 40.86
CA VAL A 97 -30.12 -14.13 39.91
C VAL A 97 -30.27 -14.70 38.50
N ASP A 98 -31.46 -14.55 37.91
CA ASP A 98 -31.73 -14.93 36.53
C ASP A 98 -31.05 -13.95 35.56
N LEU A 99 -30.26 -14.47 34.62
CA LEU A 99 -29.57 -13.66 33.59
C LEU A 99 -30.48 -13.32 32.41
N THR A 100 -31.61 -13.99 32.24
CA THR A 100 -32.54 -13.77 31.12
C THR A 100 -33.02 -12.31 31.00
N PRO A 101 -33.44 -11.63 32.09
CA PRO A 101 -33.86 -10.23 32.03
C PRO A 101 -32.71 -9.21 32.18
N LEU A 102 -31.47 -9.65 32.44
CA LEU A 102 -30.37 -8.72 32.67
C LEU A 102 -29.85 -8.14 31.35
N SER A 103 -29.47 -6.87 31.40
CA SER A 103 -28.76 -6.23 30.30
C SER A 103 -27.33 -6.80 30.23
N TRP A 104 -26.92 -7.22 29.04
CA TRP A 104 -25.55 -7.63 28.75
C TRP A 104 -24.76 -6.49 28.09
N ARG A 105 -23.44 -6.53 28.22
CA ARG A 105 -22.44 -5.65 27.59
C ARG A 105 -22.24 -6.06 26.10
N PRO A 106 -21.26 -5.60 25.27
CA PRO A 106 -21.28 -5.96 23.85
C PRO A 106 -21.34 -7.47 23.66
N ALA A 107 -22.29 -7.90 22.84
CA ALA A 107 -22.57 -9.28 22.53
C ALA A 107 -22.71 -9.38 21.00
N PHE A 108 -22.13 -10.40 20.39
CA PHE A 108 -22.24 -10.60 18.94
C PHE A 108 -22.74 -12.02 18.66
N SER A 109 -23.42 -12.15 17.53
CA SER A 109 -23.79 -13.43 16.94
C SER A 109 -23.51 -13.31 15.45
N THR A 110 -22.88 -14.31 14.87
CA THR A 110 -22.60 -14.37 13.43
C THR A 110 -23.87 -14.33 12.59
N VAL A 111 -24.99 -14.83 13.15
CA VAL A 111 -26.30 -14.85 12.48
C VAL A 111 -27.38 -14.34 13.44
N GLY A 112 -28.06 -13.26 13.03
CA GLY A 112 -29.16 -12.63 13.76
C GLY A 112 -28.79 -12.10 15.15
N ALA A 113 -29.79 -11.67 15.91
CA ALA A 113 -29.58 -11.07 17.23
C ALA A 113 -29.76 -12.11 18.35
N ILE A 114 -28.97 -11.98 19.42
CA ILE A 114 -29.22 -12.69 20.68
C ILE A 114 -30.54 -12.17 21.27
N ARG A 115 -31.40 -13.07 21.74
CA ARG A 115 -32.71 -12.71 22.28
C ARG A 115 -32.97 -13.38 23.62
N ALA A 116 -33.49 -12.59 24.57
CA ALA A 116 -33.99 -13.10 25.83
C ALA A 116 -35.35 -13.82 25.64
N GLY A 117 -35.47 -15.01 26.20
CA GLY A 117 -36.67 -15.86 26.23
C GLY A 117 -37.13 -16.40 24.87
N LYS A 118 -36.33 -16.21 23.82
CA LYS A 118 -36.68 -16.56 22.43
C LYS A 118 -35.43 -17.04 21.69
N THR A 119 -35.61 -17.83 20.64
CA THR A 119 -34.53 -18.14 19.69
C THR A 119 -34.02 -16.88 19.02
N TYR A 120 -32.83 -16.90 18.41
CA TYR A 120 -32.27 -15.74 17.70
C TYR A 120 -33.19 -15.20 16.57
N ARG A 121 -34.10 -16.04 16.03
CA ARG A 121 -35.13 -15.67 15.04
C ARG A 121 -36.42 -15.10 15.64
N GLY A 122 -36.57 -15.12 16.97
CA GLY A 122 -37.73 -14.60 17.68
C GLY A 122 -38.86 -15.59 17.94
N GLY A 123 -38.67 -16.88 17.67
CA GLY A 123 -39.61 -17.96 18.00
C GLY A 123 -39.35 -18.58 19.38
N PRO A 124 -40.15 -19.57 19.81
CA PRO A 124 -39.95 -20.27 21.10
C PRO A 124 -38.67 -21.11 21.07
N MET A 125 -37.89 -21.09 22.16
CA MET A 125 -36.72 -21.97 22.32
C MET A 125 -37.21 -23.38 22.63
N THR A 126 -36.99 -24.32 21.73
CA THR A 126 -37.53 -25.68 21.84
C THR A 126 -36.41 -26.70 21.78
N VAL A 127 -36.37 -27.63 22.72
CA VAL A 127 -35.37 -28.72 22.73
C VAL A 127 -36.05 -30.02 23.10
N ALA A 128 -35.91 -31.02 22.25
CA ALA A 128 -36.55 -32.33 22.40
C ALA A 128 -38.09 -32.22 22.57
N GLY A 129 -38.72 -31.30 21.83
CA GLY A 129 -40.16 -31.06 21.86
C GLY A 129 -40.67 -30.28 23.06
N LYS A 130 -39.78 -29.82 23.96
CA LYS A 130 -40.15 -28.99 25.11
C LYS A 130 -39.73 -27.53 24.89
N GLU A 131 -40.66 -26.61 25.10
CA GLU A 131 -40.40 -25.17 25.03
C GLU A 131 -39.83 -24.62 26.36
N TYR A 132 -38.93 -23.65 26.26
CA TYR A 132 -38.29 -22.95 27.37
C TYR A 132 -38.47 -21.44 27.22
N ALA A 133 -39.13 -20.82 28.20
CA ALA A 133 -39.37 -19.37 28.21
C ALA A 133 -38.22 -18.57 28.85
N ARG A 134 -37.38 -19.20 29.65
CA ARG A 134 -36.26 -18.59 30.37
C ARG A 134 -34.94 -19.03 29.74
N GLY A 135 -34.19 -18.07 29.20
CA GLY A 135 -32.93 -18.33 28.52
C GLY A 135 -32.55 -17.30 27.47
N LEU A 136 -31.38 -17.48 26.86
CA LEU A 136 -30.83 -16.62 25.82
C LEU A 136 -30.66 -17.46 24.54
N GLY A 137 -31.43 -17.15 23.51
CA GLY A 137 -31.33 -17.81 22.21
C GLY A 137 -30.31 -17.12 21.32
N THR A 138 -29.39 -17.92 20.77
CA THR A 138 -28.26 -17.49 19.95
C THR A 138 -28.13 -18.36 18.68
N HIS A 139 -27.13 -18.04 17.87
CA HIS A 139 -26.64 -18.88 16.78
C HIS A 139 -25.12 -18.94 16.86
N ALA A 140 -24.49 -20.09 16.65
CA ALA A 140 -23.03 -20.16 16.65
C ALA A 140 -22.43 -19.56 15.36
N ASP A 141 -21.30 -18.84 15.38
CA ASP A 141 -20.56 -18.40 16.57
C ASP A 141 -21.27 -17.23 17.27
N SER A 142 -21.31 -17.25 18.61
CA SER A 142 -21.86 -16.16 19.43
C SER A 142 -21.11 -15.95 20.74
N PHE A 143 -21.24 -14.74 21.28
CA PHE A 143 -20.60 -14.26 22.50
C PHE A 143 -21.56 -13.32 23.26
N ILE A 144 -21.70 -13.54 24.56
CA ILE A 144 -22.47 -12.69 25.48
C ILE A 144 -21.59 -12.36 26.68
N TRP A 145 -21.53 -11.08 27.06
CA TRP A 145 -20.80 -10.64 28.25
C TRP A 145 -21.75 -10.04 29.29
N PHE A 146 -21.66 -10.56 30.51
CA PHE A 146 -22.31 -10.01 31.70
C PHE A 146 -21.26 -9.48 32.68
N GLU A 147 -21.52 -8.29 33.23
CA GLU A 147 -20.91 -7.89 34.49
C GLU A 147 -21.55 -8.70 35.61
N VAL A 148 -20.72 -9.34 36.43
CA VAL A 148 -21.17 -10.21 37.52
C VAL A 148 -21.36 -9.36 38.79
N PRO A 149 -22.56 -9.37 39.40
CA PRO A 149 -22.79 -8.67 40.66
C PRO A 149 -21.86 -9.17 41.78
N ALA A 150 -21.36 -8.25 42.60
CA ALA A 150 -20.55 -8.59 43.77
C ALA A 150 -21.26 -9.63 44.66
N GLY A 151 -20.52 -10.66 45.08
CA GLY A 151 -21.03 -11.76 45.88
C GLY A 151 -21.62 -12.93 45.07
N ALA A 152 -21.57 -12.93 43.74
CA ALA A 152 -21.88 -14.12 42.95
C ALA A 152 -20.74 -15.15 43.06
N THR A 153 -21.08 -16.42 43.30
CA THR A 153 -20.10 -17.50 43.52
C THR A 153 -20.13 -18.57 42.44
N THR A 154 -21.28 -18.78 41.79
CA THR A 154 -21.46 -19.88 40.81
C THR A 154 -22.34 -19.42 39.66
N PHE A 155 -22.01 -19.79 38.43
CA PHE A 155 -22.90 -19.69 37.27
C PHE A 155 -23.47 -21.06 36.92
N ARG A 156 -24.79 -21.13 36.66
CA ARG A 156 -25.52 -22.33 36.24
C ARG A 156 -26.33 -22.06 34.99
N ALA A 157 -26.40 -23.03 34.10
CA ALA A 157 -27.30 -23.03 32.95
C ALA A 157 -27.54 -24.46 32.45
N LYS A 158 -28.48 -24.61 31.51
CA LYS A 158 -28.51 -25.75 30.59
C LYS A 158 -28.20 -25.24 29.20
N VAL A 159 -27.30 -25.89 28.48
CA VAL A 159 -26.95 -25.50 27.12
C VAL A 159 -27.51 -26.49 26.13
N ALA A 160 -28.03 -26.00 25.00
CA ALA A 160 -28.68 -26.87 24.03
C ALA A 160 -28.59 -26.43 22.58
N LEU A 161 -28.64 -27.43 21.69
CA LEU A 161 -28.94 -27.24 20.27
C LEU A 161 -30.47 -27.24 20.07
N ASP A 162 -31.02 -26.12 19.63
CA ASP A 162 -32.46 -25.91 19.43
C ASP A 162 -33.04 -26.81 18.33
N ASP A 163 -34.26 -27.30 18.50
CA ASP A 163 -34.97 -28.15 17.53
C ASP A 163 -35.14 -27.47 16.17
N GLY A 164 -35.38 -26.15 16.14
CA GLY A 164 -35.50 -25.38 14.89
C GLY A 164 -34.21 -25.30 14.08
N GLY A 165 -33.06 -25.55 14.73
CA GLY A 165 -31.78 -25.74 14.07
C GLY A 165 -31.48 -27.22 13.80
N ALA A 166 -31.70 -28.10 14.77
CA ALA A 166 -31.32 -29.50 14.69
C ALA A 166 -32.18 -30.34 13.72
N ILE A 167 -33.44 -29.94 13.50
CA ILE A 167 -34.44 -30.74 12.76
C ILE A 167 -35.09 -29.89 11.67
N ARG A 168 -35.10 -30.40 10.42
CA ARG A 168 -35.90 -29.85 9.32
C ARG A 168 -36.85 -30.90 8.77
N GLY A 169 -38.14 -30.76 9.06
CA GLY A 169 -39.13 -31.77 8.71
C GLY A 169 -38.86 -33.06 9.47
N ALA A 170 -38.58 -34.15 8.77
CA ALA A 170 -38.23 -35.46 9.37
C ALA A 170 -36.71 -35.73 9.38
N GLU A 171 -35.88 -34.82 8.89
CA GLU A 171 -34.43 -35.02 8.75
C GLU A 171 -33.62 -34.20 9.76
N LEU A 172 -32.49 -34.76 10.18
CA LEU A 172 -31.49 -34.09 11.02
C LEU A 172 -30.61 -33.18 10.17
N THR A 173 -30.29 -32.00 10.69
CA THR A 173 -29.36 -31.06 10.05
C THR A 173 -27.90 -31.38 10.41
N PRO A 174 -26.90 -30.84 9.69
CA PRO A 174 -25.50 -31.02 10.03
C PRO A 174 -25.01 -30.15 11.21
N ALA A 175 -25.92 -29.58 12.01
CA ALA A 175 -25.57 -28.64 13.08
C ALA A 175 -24.71 -29.30 14.16
N SER A 176 -23.69 -28.56 14.60
CA SER A 176 -22.65 -29.05 15.50
C SER A 176 -22.05 -27.87 16.26
N VAL A 177 -22.27 -27.80 17.56
CA VAL A 177 -21.88 -26.65 18.39
C VAL A 177 -21.17 -27.04 19.67
N ARG A 178 -20.42 -26.10 20.25
CA ARG A 178 -19.79 -26.24 21.57
C ARG A 178 -20.02 -24.98 22.39
N PHE A 179 -20.29 -25.17 23.67
CA PHE A 179 -20.50 -24.10 24.64
C PHE A 179 -19.28 -23.93 25.53
N LEU A 180 -18.91 -22.68 25.78
CA LEU A 180 -17.76 -22.29 26.57
C LEU A 180 -18.18 -21.20 27.55
N VAL A 181 -17.63 -21.24 28.77
CA VAL A 181 -17.83 -20.20 29.79
C VAL A 181 -16.46 -19.68 30.22
N PHE A 182 -16.32 -18.36 30.30
CA PHE A 182 -15.10 -17.71 30.79
C PHE A 182 -15.43 -16.67 31.86
N ASP A 183 -14.47 -16.36 32.70
CA ASP A 183 -14.42 -15.22 33.63
C ASP A 183 -13.40 -14.14 33.23
N HIS A 184 -12.80 -14.32 32.06
CA HIS A 184 -11.91 -13.38 31.39
C HIS A 184 -12.31 -13.27 29.93
N GLU A 185 -12.07 -12.10 29.33
CA GLU A 185 -12.42 -11.88 27.94
C GLU A 185 -11.67 -12.87 27.03
N PRO A 186 -12.39 -13.68 26.23
CA PRO A 186 -11.76 -14.67 25.36
C PRO A 186 -11.08 -13.98 24.16
N ILE A 187 -9.85 -14.40 23.84
CA ILE A 187 -9.07 -13.90 22.70
C ILE A 187 -9.69 -14.42 21.39
N GLY A 188 -9.79 -13.55 20.37
CA GLY A 188 -10.24 -13.93 19.02
C GLY A 188 -11.70 -13.62 18.68
N PHE A 189 -12.43 -12.94 19.57
CA PHE A 189 -13.81 -12.52 19.34
C PHE A 189 -13.89 -11.01 18.98
N PRO A 190 -14.62 -10.61 17.91
CA PRO A 190 -14.71 -9.22 17.50
C PRO A 190 -15.49 -8.37 18.52
N ARG A 191 -14.88 -7.28 19.00
CA ARG A 191 -15.53 -6.27 19.85
C ARG A 191 -16.38 -5.32 19.00
N ALA A 192 -17.43 -4.76 19.60
CA ALA A 192 -17.94 -3.47 19.13
C ALA A 192 -16.84 -2.41 19.40
N PRO A 193 -16.56 -1.48 18.47
CA PRO A 193 -15.54 -0.46 18.68
C PRO A 193 -15.90 0.39 19.90
N ASP A 194 -14.94 0.60 20.79
CA ASP A 194 -15.06 1.53 21.92
C ASP A 194 -15.48 2.89 21.37
N LYS A 195 -16.54 3.50 21.92
CA LYS A 195 -16.95 4.85 21.53
C LYS A 195 -15.90 5.86 22.00
N PHE A 196 -15.59 6.84 21.14
CA PHE A 196 -14.65 7.90 21.45
C PHE A 196 -15.17 8.74 22.62
N ASN A 197 -14.34 8.89 23.64
CA ASN A 197 -14.58 9.81 24.75
C ASN A 197 -13.24 10.33 25.25
N SER A 198 -12.89 11.55 24.85
CA SER A 198 -11.61 12.19 25.17
C SER A 198 -11.26 12.23 26.66
N ASN A 199 -12.25 12.11 27.56
CA ASN A 199 -12.05 12.18 29.00
C ASN A 199 -11.89 10.79 29.65
N SER A 200 -12.02 9.72 28.88
CA SER A 200 -12.04 8.35 29.41
C SER A 200 -10.67 7.67 29.48
N ARG A 201 -9.63 8.28 28.87
CA ARG A 201 -8.29 7.71 28.74
C ARG A 201 -7.26 8.81 28.86
N ASP A 202 -6.16 8.51 29.55
CA ASP A 202 -5.03 9.43 29.64
C ASP A 202 -4.24 9.40 28.32
N PRO A 203 -4.00 10.57 27.69
CA PRO A 203 -3.09 10.67 26.55
C PRO A 203 -1.70 10.12 26.84
N GLN A 204 -1.14 9.41 25.86
CA GLN A 204 0.22 8.91 25.89
C GLN A 204 1.09 9.69 24.89
N SER A 205 2.38 9.79 25.18
CA SER A 205 3.35 10.41 24.29
C SER A 205 4.72 9.77 24.49
N LEU A 206 5.53 9.81 23.45
CA LEU A 206 6.93 9.43 23.56
C LEU A 206 7.74 10.70 23.87
N PRO A 207 8.53 10.73 24.96
CA PRO A 207 9.37 11.89 25.26
C PRO A 207 10.37 12.15 24.12
N ALA A 208 10.63 13.43 23.82
CA ALA A 208 11.53 13.82 22.73
C ALA A 208 12.97 13.28 22.89
N ASP A 209 13.43 13.05 24.13
CA ASP A 209 14.75 12.49 24.41
C ASP A 209 14.90 11.02 23.99
N GLN A 210 13.80 10.33 23.68
CA GLN A 210 13.76 8.98 23.12
C GLN A 210 13.95 8.97 21.60
N LEU A 211 14.06 10.15 20.97
CA LEU A 211 14.35 10.30 19.55
C LEU A 211 15.82 10.71 19.38
N ALA A 212 16.52 10.01 18.50
CA ALA A 212 17.83 10.41 18.01
C ALA A 212 17.65 11.33 16.80
N ALA A 213 18.43 12.40 16.74
CA ALA A 213 18.51 13.35 15.64
C ALA A 213 19.98 13.80 15.48
N PRO A 214 20.36 14.51 14.40
CA PRO A 214 21.71 15.05 14.25
C PRO A 214 22.08 16.02 15.39
N ASP A 215 23.34 16.01 15.81
CA ASP A 215 23.82 16.75 16.99
C ASP A 215 23.68 18.28 16.91
N ASP A 216 23.50 18.85 15.72
CA ASP A 216 23.28 20.28 15.50
C ASP A 216 21.79 20.68 15.51
N LEU A 217 20.89 19.71 15.70
CA LEU A 217 19.45 19.89 15.78
C LEU A 217 18.91 19.40 17.13
N GLU A 218 17.81 20.00 17.55
CA GLU A 218 17.07 19.67 18.77
C GLU A 218 15.68 19.17 18.39
N VAL A 219 15.25 18.09 19.06
CA VAL A 219 13.87 17.60 18.97
C VAL A 219 13.11 18.05 20.21
N THR A 220 12.00 18.75 20.01
CA THR A 220 11.12 19.24 21.09
C THR A 220 9.68 18.81 20.85
N VAL A 221 8.93 18.46 21.89
CA VAL A 221 7.47 18.29 21.78
C VAL A 221 6.84 19.66 21.53
N TRP A 222 6.14 19.80 20.40
CA TRP A 222 5.42 21.01 20.04
C TRP A 222 3.96 20.98 20.49
N ALA A 223 3.28 19.86 20.28
CA ALA A 223 1.91 19.63 20.73
C ALA A 223 1.66 18.14 21.02
N THR A 224 0.69 17.84 21.88
CA THR A 224 0.25 16.46 22.15
C THR A 224 -1.25 16.41 22.47
N SER A 225 -1.85 15.23 22.35
CA SER A 225 -3.18 14.94 22.89
C SER A 225 -3.28 15.43 24.36
N PRO A 226 -4.37 16.10 24.77
CA PRO A 226 -5.70 16.09 24.16
C PRO A 226 -5.97 17.18 23.11
N MET A 227 -4.96 17.93 22.65
CA MET A 227 -5.15 19.00 21.65
C MET A 227 -5.66 18.48 20.29
N PHE A 228 -5.28 17.26 19.94
CA PHE A 228 -5.69 16.50 18.76
C PHE A 228 -5.55 15.00 19.06
N TYR A 229 -6.04 14.12 18.18
CA TYR A 229 -6.02 12.67 18.36
C TYR A 229 -5.67 11.94 17.05
N ASN A 230 -4.84 10.89 17.14
CA ASN A 230 -4.46 10.02 16.02
C ASN A 230 -4.18 10.79 14.71
N PRO A 231 -3.11 11.60 14.65
CA PRO A 231 -2.83 12.44 13.48
C PRO A 231 -2.52 11.58 12.25
N THR A 232 -3.35 11.65 11.21
CA THR A 232 -3.12 10.96 9.93
C THR A 232 -2.18 11.76 9.03
N ASN A 233 -2.29 13.09 9.06
CA ASN A 233 -1.60 14.06 8.21
C ASN A 233 -1.68 15.48 8.81
N MET A 234 -0.77 16.37 8.42
CA MET A 234 -0.79 17.78 8.81
C MET A 234 -0.30 18.74 7.71
N ASP A 235 -0.68 20.02 7.81
CA ASP A 235 -0.13 21.11 7.00
C ASP A 235 -0.04 22.39 7.84
N THR A 236 0.71 23.40 7.40
CA THR A 236 0.85 24.72 8.08
C THR A 236 0.07 25.78 7.31
N ASP A 237 -0.18 26.95 7.88
CA ASP A 237 -0.54 28.15 7.09
C ASP A 237 0.52 29.25 7.18
N ALA A 238 0.27 30.40 6.55
CA ALA A 238 1.23 31.50 6.46
C ALA A 238 1.49 32.19 7.82
N GLU A 239 0.65 31.93 8.81
CA GLU A 239 0.70 32.46 10.17
C GLU A 239 1.45 31.50 11.10
N GLY A 240 1.73 30.28 10.65
CA GLY A 240 2.44 29.24 11.41
C GLY A 240 1.54 28.34 12.24
N ARG A 241 0.22 28.37 12.00
CA ARG A 241 -0.70 27.44 12.65
C ARG A 241 -0.58 26.08 11.97
N ILE A 242 -0.65 25.01 12.75
CA ILE A 242 -0.60 23.63 12.23
C ILE A 242 -2.02 23.06 12.21
N TRP A 243 -2.42 22.56 11.04
CA TRP A 243 -3.71 21.97 10.78
C TRP A 243 -3.55 20.45 10.71
N VAL A 244 -4.38 19.71 11.43
CA VAL A 244 -4.24 18.25 11.61
C VAL A 244 -5.51 17.54 11.15
N ALA A 245 -5.35 16.52 10.31
CA ALA A 245 -6.39 15.53 10.03
C ALA A 245 -6.34 14.43 11.09
N GLU A 246 -7.48 14.15 11.74
CA GLU A 246 -7.59 13.10 12.75
C GLU A 246 -8.07 11.76 12.16
N GLY A 247 -7.57 10.66 12.70
CA GLY A 247 -7.84 9.28 12.26
C GLY A 247 -8.55 8.41 13.27
N VAL A 248 -9.47 8.94 14.10
CA VAL A 248 -10.09 8.18 15.19
C VAL A 248 -10.95 7.02 14.68
N ASN A 249 -11.59 7.15 13.51
CA ASN A 249 -12.39 6.09 12.89
C ASN A 249 -11.59 5.10 12.02
N TYR A 250 -10.26 5.10 12.12
CA TYR A 250 -9.39 4.32 11.23
C TYR A 250 -9.68 2.81 11.31
N ARG A 251 -9.90 2.21 10.13
CA ARG A 251 -10.05 0.76 9.89
C ARG A 251 -11.12 0.10 10.79
N LYS A 252 -10.72 -0.92 11.56
CA LYS A 252 -11.60 -1.70 12.44
C LYS A 252 -12.32 -0.84 13.49
N ASN A 253 -11.84 0.38 13.72
CA ASN A 253 -12.42 1.34 14.66
C ASN A 253 -13.48 2.23 14.01
N ARG A 254 -13.96 1.87 12.82
CA ARG A 254 -15.10 2.51 12.16
C ARG A 254 -16.24 2.70 13.18
N ASP A 255 -16.85 3.88 13.17
CA ASP A 255 -17.93 4.29 14.08
C ASP A 255 -17.54 4.51 15.55
N ARG A 256 -16.23 4.53 15.88
CA ARG A 256 -15.73 5.01 17.18
C ARG A 256 -16.20 6.45 17.43
N ARG A 257 -16.26 7.27 16.38
CA ARG A 257 -16.76 8.66 16.36
C ARG A 257 -17.80 8.82 15.23
N PRO A 258 -19.08 8.47 15.46
CA PRO A 258 -20.12 8.43 14.42
C PRO A 258 -20.40 9.74 13.70
N GLU A 259 -20.14 10.87 14.35
CA GLU A 259 -20.27 12.21 13.79
C GLU A 259 -19.18 12.56 12.77
N GLY A 260 -18.20 11.65 12.58
CA GLY A 260 -17.06 11.82 11.70
C GLY A 260 -15.81 12.33 12.38
N ASP A 261 -14.68 12.14 11.71
CA ASP A 261 -13.39 12.68 12.11
C ASP A 261 -13.30 14.18 11.84
N ARG A 262 -12.21 14.79 12.34
CA ARG A 262 -12.08 16.23 12.45
C ARG A 262 -10.83 16.74 11.74
N ILE A 263 -10.92 18.00 11.31
CA ILE A 263 -9.77 18.84 11.05
C ILE A 263 -9.62 19.81 12.23
N VAL A 264 -8.42 19.86 12.80
CA VAL A 264 -8.11 20.63 14.01
C VAL A 264 -7.00 21.64 13.71
N VAL A 265 -7.13 22.86 14.20
CA VAL A 265 -6.13 23.93 14.08
C VAL A 265 -5.43 24.11 15.41
N LEU A 266 -4.10 24.12 15.39
CA LEU A 266 -3.22 24.34 16.54
C LEU A 266 -2.42 25.63 16.35
N GLU A 267 -2.26 26.39 17.43
CA GLU A 267 -1.60 27.69 17.38
C GLU A 267 -0.63 27.88 18.56
N ASP A 268 0.59 28.31 18.24
CA ASP A 268 1.59 28.88 19.14
C ASP A 268 1.38 30.41 19.19
N LYS A 269 0.73 30.88 20.25
CA LYS A 269 0.26 32.28 20.36
C LYS A 269 1.36 33.20 20.86
N ASP A 270 2.21 32.71 21.74
CA ASP A 270 3.29 33.49 22.34
C ASP A 270 4.64 33.34 21.61
N LYS A 271 4.71 32.45 20.63
CA LYS A 271 5.86 32.15 19.76
C LYS A 271 7.04 31.61 20.55
N ASP A 272 6.78 30.87 21.64
CA ASP A 272 7.80 30.20 22.43
C ASP A 272 8.29 28.89 21.78
N GLY A 273 7.59 28.40 20.77
CA GLY A 273 7.88 27.12 20.14
C GLY A 273 7.02 25.96 20.58
N LYS A 274 5.87 26.19 21.18
CA LYS A 274 4.88 25.19 21.59
C LYS A 274 3.48 25.64 21.24
N ALA A 275 2.58 24.69 20.97
CA ALA A 275 1.19 25.04 20.76
C ALA A 275 0.51 25.37 22.11
N ASP A 276 -0.18 26.51 22.16
CA ASP A 276 -0.92 26.99 23.33
C ASP A 276 -2.40 26.64 23.27
N SER A 277 -2.93 26.48 22.06
CA SER A 277 -4.36 26.27 21.87
C SER A 277 -4.67 25.40 20.66
N SER A 278 -5.84 24.77 20.72
CA SER A 278 -6.41 23.99 19.63
C SER A 278 -7.90 24.27 19.49
N HIS A 279 -8.42 24.17 18.28
CA HIS A 279 -9.87 24.18 18.02
C HIS A 279 -10.21 23.38 16.78
N VAL A 280 -11.44 22.88 16.72
CA VAL A 280 -11.96 22.18 15.54
C VAL A 280 -12.32 23.20 14.46
N PHE A 281 -11.76 23.04 13.27
CA PHE A 281 -12.20 23.75 12.07
C PHE A 281 -13.47 23.12 11.52
N VAL A 282 -13.44 21.82 11.21
CA VAL A 282 -14.60 21.07 10.72
C VAL A 282 -14.66 19.67 11.31
N GLN A 283 -15.88 19.20 11.55
CA GLN A 283 -16.20 17.80 11.84
C GLN A 283 -17.32 17.39 10.90
N ASP A 284 -17.09 16.35 10.10
CA ASP A 284 -18.00 15.96 9.02
C ASP A 284 -18.11 14.41 8.98
N PRO A 285 -19.31 13.82 8.99
CA PRO A 285 -19.53 12.37 8.92
C PRO A 285 -18.91 11.68 7.70
N GLU A 286 -18.57 12.43 6.65
CA GLU A 286 -17.84 11.89 5.50
C GLU A 286 -16.37 11.62 5.82
N LEU A 287 -15.78 12.32 6.79
CA LEU A 287 -14.40 12.12 7.25
C LEU A 287 -14.33 10.86 8.12
N VAL A 288 -13.71 9.82 7.57
CA VAL A 288 -13.52 8.51 8.21
C VAL A 288 -12.05 8.16 8.06
N ALA A 289 -11.24 8.71 8.96
CA ALA A 289 -9.78 8.76 8.89
C ALA A 289 -9.24 9.32 7.56
N PRO A 290 -9.52 10.60 7.23
CA PRO A 290 -8.95 11.24 6.05
C PRO A 290 -7.42 11.16 6.09
N LEU A 291 -6.81 10.79 4.97
CA LEU A 291 -5.36 10.51 4.91
C LEU A 291 -4.56 11.66 4.27
N GLY A 292 -5.13 12.86 4.20
CA GLY A 292 -4.44 14.01 3.64
C GLY A 292 -5.15 15.32 3.87
N ILE A 293 -4.38 16.36 4.15
CA ILE A 293 -4.84 17.74 4.33
C ILE A 293 -3.86 18.71 3.65
N SER A 294 -4.38 19.80 3.09
CA SER A 294 -3.57 20.90 2.57
C SER A 294 -4.28 22.23 2.81
N VAL A 295 -3.55 23.28 3.15
CA VAL A 295 -4.08 24.61 3.46
C VAL A 295 -3.53 25.63 2.46
N PHE A 296 -4.36 26.04 1.51
CA PHE A 296 -4.01 27.03 0.48
C PHE A 296 -4.77 28.32 0.73
N GLY A 297 -4.18 29.22 1.52
CA GLY A 297 -4.84 30.44 1.95
C GLY A 297 -6.09 30.11 2.75
N ASN A 298 -7.27 30.45 2.24
CA ASN A 298 -8.55 30.17 2.88
C ASN A 298 -9.22 28.87 2.40
N GLN A 299 -8.53 28.07 1.57
CA GLN A 299 -9.03 26.78 1.10
C GLN A 299 -8.34 25.63 1.83
N VAL A 300 -9.11 24.81 2.53
CA VAL A 300 -8.67 23.58 3.19
C VAL A 300 -9.10 22.39 2.34
N VAL A 301 -8.11 21.70 1.76
CA VAL A 301 -8.32 20.53 0.89
C VAL A 301 -8.13 19.27 1.72
N VAL A 302 -9.08 18.35 1.66
CA VAL A 302 -9.08 17.11 2.45
C VAL A 302 -9.27 15.90 1.53
N ALA A 303 -8.34 14.95 1.64
CA ALA A 303 -8.37 13.68 0.92
C ALA A 303 -9.19 12.64 1.70
N GLN A 304 -10.43 12.40 1.25
CA GLN A 304 -11.36 11.47 1.88
C GLN A 304 -12.18 10.74 0.81
N PRO A 305 -11.79 9.53 0.40
CA PRO A 305 -12.55 8.77 -0.58
C PRO A 305 -14.03 8.64 -0.14
N PRO A 306 -14.98 8.78 -1.08
CA PRO A 306 -14.78 8.77 -2.52
C PRO A 306 -14.45 10.13 -3.16
N HIS A 307 -14.16 11.16 -2.36
CA HIS A 307 -14.04 12.54 -2.80
C HIS A 307 -12.70 13.20 -2.44
N LEU A 308 -12.30 14.15 -3.27
CA LEU A 308 -11.39 15.20 -2.86
C LEU A 308 -12.24 16.41 -2.48
N ILE A 309 -12.22 16.79 -1.20
CA ILE A 309 -13.13 17.77 -0.61
C ILE A 309 -12.38 19.09 -0.41
N VAL A 310 -13.00 20.20 -0.74
CA VAL A 310 -12.50 21.56 -0.47
C VAL A 310 -13.49 22.26 0.44
N TYR A 311 -13.02 22.67 1.61
CA TYR A 311 -13.69 23.63 2.49
C TYR A 311 -13.08 25.00 2.24
N THR A 312 -13.89 26.03 2.07
CA THR A 312 -13.44 27.42 1.89
C THR A 312 -13.97 28.25 3.05
N ASP A 313 -13.04 28.73 3.88
CA ASP A 313 -13.27 29.66 4.98
C ASP A 313 -13.47 31.07 4.40
N VAL A 314 -14.71 31.55 4.33
CA VAL A 314 -15.06 32.77 3.61
C VAL A 314 -14.81 34.02 4.45
N ASP A 315 -15.02 33.94 5.76
CA ASP A 315 -14.85 35.06 6.69
C ASP A 315 -13.50 35.02 7.45
N GLY A 316 -12.75 33.94 7.34
CA GLY A 316 -11.40 33.80 7.89
C GLY A 316 -11.39 33.58 9.40
N ASP A 317 -12.49 33.09 9.97
CA ASP A 317 -12.64 32.89 11.42
C ASP A 317 -12.05 31.55 11.92
N LEU A 318 -11.51 30.73 11.00
CA LEU A 318 -10.91 29.42 11.24
C LEU A 318 -11.91 28.38 11.75
N ARG A 319 -13.19 28.52 11.40
CA ARG A 319 -14.24 27.55 11.73
C ARG A 319 -15.17 27.36 10.54
N PHE A 320 -15.40 26.11 10.18
CA PHE A 320 -16.35 25.81 9.12
C PHE A 320 -17.79 25.96 9.60
N ASN A 321 -18.45 27.00 9.11
CA ASN A 321 -19.87 27.26 9.26
C ASN A 321 -20.56 27.16 7.90
N PRO A 322 -21.38 26.12 7.63
CA PRO A 322 -22.01 25.93 6.32
C PRO A 322 -23.01 27.03 5.91
N LYS A 323 -23.32 28.00 6.80
CA LYS A 323 -24.12 29.19 6.47
C LYS A 323 -23.30 30.30 5.82
N VAL A 324 -21.99 30.32 6.03
CA VAL A 324 -21.06 31.35 5.53
C VAL A 324 -20.06 30.73 4.55
N ASP A 325 -19.53 29.56 4.93
CA ASP A 325 -18.48 28.85 4.21
C ASP A 325 -19.01 27.92 3.13
N ARG A 326 -18.08 27.46 2.30
CA ARG A 326 -18.39 26.59 1.15
C ARG A 326 -17.69 25.26 1.27
N ARG A 327 -18.43 24.19 1.01
CA ARG A 327 -17.90 22.83 0.83
C ARG A 327 -18.14 22.38 -0.59
N LYS A 328 -17.10 21.85 -1.25
CA LYS A 328 -17.19 21.34 -2.63
C LYS A 328 -16.39 20.05 -2.77
N ASN A 329 -16.98 19.04 -3.40
CA ASN A 329 -16.23 17.88 -3.87
C ASN A 329 -15.63 18.25 -5.23
N VAL A 330 -14.33 18.56 -5.27
CA VAL A 330 -13.67 19.05 -6.50
C VAL A 330 -13.40 17.91 -7.48
N LEU A 331 -13.17 16.70 -6.96
CA LEU A 331 -12.99 15.48 -7.74
C LEU A 331 -13.60 14.29 -6.99
N SER A 332 -14.02 13.26 -7.72
CA SER A 332 -14.70 12.09 -7.16
C SER A 332 -14.36 10.83 -7.95
N GLY A 333 -14.64 9.66 -7.36
CA GLY A 333 -14.46 8.36 -8.03
C GLY A 333 -13.32 7.53 -7.48
N PHE A 334 -12.82 7.88 -6.29
CA PHE A 334 -11.76 7.16 -5.59
C PHE A 334 -12.33 5.99 -4.78
N ASN A 335 -11.71 4.81 -4.87
CA ASN A 335 -12.03 3.70 -3.98
C ASN A 335 -11.26 3.81 -2.65
N GLY A 336 -11.73 3.06 -1.64
CA GLY A 336 -11.02 2.89 -0.38
C GLY A 336 -11.45 3.85 0.72
N ARG A 337 -12.76 3.99 0.96
CA ARG A 337 -13.33 4.95 1.93
C ARG A 337 -12.65 4.96 3.31
N ASN A 338 -12.25 3.80 3.81
CA ASN A 338 -11.46 3.64 5.04
C ASN A 338 -10.34 2.62 4.81
N HIS A 339 -9.31 3.03 4.05
CA HIS A 339 -8.19 2.16 3.69
C HIS A 339 -6.90 2.96 3.49
N ASP A 340 -5.79 2.47 4.02
CA ASP A 340 -4.44 3.03 3.82
C ASP A 340 -3.96 3.12 2.36
N HIS A 341 -4.57 2.42 1.40
CA HIS A 341 -4.20 2.41 -0.03
C HIS A 341 -5.15 3.30 -0.85
N SER A 342 -5.72 4.30 -0.19
CA SER A 342 -6.74 5.17 -0.78
C SER A 342 -6.15 6.48 -1.32
N LEU A 343 -6.99 7.52 -1.39
CA LEU A 343 -6.63 8.88 -1.76
C LEU A 343 -5.88 9.51 -0.60
N HIS A 344 -4.79 10.21 -0.90
CA HIS A 344 -3.96 10.90 0.07
C HIS A 344 -3.74 12.38 -0.30
N ALA A 345 -2.88 13.07 0.45
CA ALA A 345 -2.78 14.53 0.45
C ALA A 345 -2.53 15.17 -0.91
N VAL A 346 -2.99 16.43 -1.01
CA VAL A 346 -2.72 17.31 -2.14
C VAL A 346 -1.48 18.15 -1.81
N VAL A 347 -0.63 18.41 -2.80
CA VAL A 347 0.48 19.36 -2.63
C VAL A 347 0.50 20.36 -3.77
N GLY A 348 0.88 21.61 -3.47
CA GLY A 348 0.97 22.69 -4.45
C GLY A 348 2.28 22.64 -5.23
N GLY A 349 2.23 22.56 -6.55
CA GLY A 349 3.42 22.59 -7.41
C GLY A 349 3.88 24.01 -7.73
N PRO A 350 5.15 24.20 -8.11
CA PRO A 350 5.66 25.51 -8.56
C PRO A 350 5.05 25.95 -9.91
N ASP A 351 4.40 25.02 -10.63
CA ASP A 351 3.66 25.26 -11.86
C ASP A 351 2.24 25.83 -11.61
N GLY A 352 1.87 26.08 -10.35
CA GLY A 352 0.57 26.59 -9.94
C GLY A 352 -0.54 25.54 -9.92
N LYS A 353 -0.21 24.26 -10.05
CA LYS A 353 -1.15 23.13 -10.07
C LYS A 353 -1.16 22.38 -8.73
N TRP A 354 -2.21 21.61 -8.51
CA TRP A 354 -2.36 20.68 -7.39
C TRP A 354 -1.96 19.27 -7.81
N TYR A 355 -1.19 18.59 -6.98
CA TYR A 355 -0.70 17.24 -7.18
C TYR A 355 -1.30 16.33 -6.12
N PHE A 356 -1.87 15.19 -6.52
CA PHE A 356 -2.46 14.21 -5.60
C PHE A 356 -2.13 12.77 -6.02
N ASN A 357 -2.23 11.84 -5.08
CA ASN A 357 -1.93 10.43 -5.31
C ASN A 357 -3.00 9.52 -4.69
N GLN A 358 -3.08 8.30 -5.21
CA GLN A 358 -4.00 7.26 -4.80
C GLN A 358 -3.28 5.91 -4.84
N GLY A 359 -3.49 5.08 -3.82
CA GLY A 359 -2.99 3.71 -3.79
C GLY A 359 -3.76 2.75 -4.72
N ASN A 360 -3.47 1.46 -4.62
CA ASN A 360 -3.93 0.44 -5.57
C ASN A 360 -5.39 -0.02 -5.41
N CYS A 361 -6.18 0.62 -4.53
CA CYS A 361 -7.64 0.42 -4.43
C CYS A 361 -8.37 0.73 -5.75
N GLY A 362 -7.77 1.56 -6.61
CA GLY A 362 -8.30 1.94 -7.92
C GLY A 362 -9.20 3.18 -7.87
N ALA A 363 -9.47 3.74 -9.05
CA ALA A 363 -10.32 4.90 -9.22
C ALA A 363 -10.99 4.88 -10.60
N HIS A 364 -12.23 5.38 -10.66
CA HIS A 364 -12.90 5.79 -11.89
C HIS A 364 -13.21 7.28 -11.80
N LEU A 365 -12.30 8.10 -12.29
CA LEU A 365 -12.44 9.55 -12.22
C LEU A 365 -13.24 10.06 -13.40
N LYS A 366 -14.19 10.95 -13.12
CA LYS A 366 -14.83 11.80 -14.12
C LYS A 366 -14.39 13.23 -13.85
N THR A 367 -13.65 13.81 -14.77
CA THR A 367 -13.09 15.16 -14.59
C THR A 367 -14.12 16.21 -14.93
N ARG A 368 -13.85 17.45 -14.52
CA ARG A 368 -14.69 18.60 -14.88
C ARG A 368 -14.78 18.80 -16.39
N ASP A 369 -13.69 18.51 -17.10
CA ASP A 369 -13.56 18.74 -18.54
C ASP A 369 -14.18 17.60 -19.38
N GLY A 370 -14.76 16.59 -18.73
CA GLY A 370 -15.47 15.48 -19.37
C GLY A 370 -14.60 14.24 -19.64
N ASP A 371 -13.33 14.26 -19.22
CA ASP A 371 -12.45 13.09 -19.34
C ASP A 371 -12.82 12.02 -18.31
N GLU A 372 -12.67 10.76 -18.73
CA GLU A 372 -12.78 9.60 -17.84
C GLU A 372 -11.43 8.90 -17.71
N TYR A 373 -10.99 8.71 -16.47
CA TYR A 373 -9.81 7.91 -16.16
C TYR A 373 -10.21 6.60 -15.49
N PHE A 374 -9.84 5.49 -16.10
CA PHE A 374 -9.98 4.15 -15.53
C PHE A 374 -8.64 3.69 -14.98
N VAL A 375 -8.51 3.65 -13.66
CA VAL A 375 -7.30 3.19 -12.99
C VAL A 375 -7.66 1.99 -12.11
N GLY A 376 -7.26 0.80 -12.54
CA GLY A 376 -7.62 -0.44 -11.84
C GLY A 376 -6.49 -1.46 -11.79
N GLY A 377 -6.77 -2.58 -11.15
CA GLY A 377 -5.80 -3.66 -10.99
C GLY A 377 -6.43 -4.91 -10.39
N PRO A 378 -5.62 -5.97 -10.15
CA PRO A 378 -6.10 -7.21 -9.53
C PRO A 378 -6.48 -7.05 -8.05
N TYR A 379 -6.18 -5.92 -7.41
CA TYR A 379 -6.42 -5.71 -5.98
C TYR A 379 -7.89 -5.40 -5.67
N LYS A 380 -8.39 -6.02 -4.60
CA LYS A 380 -9.72 -5.77 -4.00
C LYS A 380 -9.53 -5.39 -2.55
N GLY A 381 -9.31 -4.11 -2.29
CA GLY A 381 -9.26 -3.58 -0.94
C GLY A 381 -10.03 -2.27 -0.87
N GLY A 382 -10.47 -1.93 0.32
CA GLY A 382 -11.26 -0.74 0.58
C GLY A 382 -12.73 -1.04 0.77
N GLU A 383 -13.34 -0.34 1.72
CA GLU A 383 -14.77 -0.38 1.94
C GLU A 383 -15.49 0.47 0.89
N ASP A 384 -16.73 0.08 0.58
CA ASP A 384 -17.67 0.80 -0.29
C ASP A 384 -17.05 1.28 -1.63
N PRO A 385 -16.50 0.38 -2.47
CA PRO A 385 -15.84 0.79 -3.71
C PRO A 385 -16.83 1.46 -4.67
N VAL A 386 -16.43 2.60 -5.23
CA VAL A 386 -17.18 3.33 -6.26
C VAL A 386 -17.15 2.59 -7.60
N ALA A 387 -16.07 1.86 -7.88
CA ALA A 387 -15.92 1.03 -9.07
C ALA A 387 -15.21 -0.29 -8.77
N ASP A 388 -15.56 -1.36 -9.50
CA ASP A 388 -14.83 -2.63 -9.45
C ASP A 388 -13.45 -2.48 -10.12
N SER A 389 -12.41 -2.40 -9.30
CA SER A 389 -11.00 -2.23 -9.72
C SER A 389 -10.56 -3.30 -10.73
N GLN A 390 -11.01 -4.55 -10.58
CA GLN A 390 -10.64 -5.64 -11.49
C GLN A 390 -11.34 -5.52 -12.85
N ALA A 391 -12.61 -5.08 -12.84
CA ALA A 391 -13.39 -4.88 -14.05
C ALA A 391 -12.84 -3.71 -14.89
N ILE A 392 -12.42 -2.63 -14.24
CA ILE A 392 -11.88 -1.45 -14.94
C ILE A 392 -10.40 -1.56 -15.29
N GLY A 393 -9.62 -2.39 -14.59
CA GLY A 393 -8.19 -2.58 -14.85
C GLY A 393 -7.92 -2.95 -16.31
N GLY A 394 -6.93 -2.30 -16.95
CA GLY A 394 -6.59 -2.56 -18.35
C GLY A 394 -7.48 -1.86 -19.39
N ARG A 395 -8.50 -1.10 -18.97
CA ARG A 395 -9.28 -0.26 -19.90
C ARG A 395 -8.49 0.97 -20.28
N LYS A 396 -8.73 1.45 -21.51
CA LYS A 396 -8.21 2.74 -21.97
C LYS A 396 -9.04 3.88 -21.38
N SER A 397 -8.37 4.93 -20.94
CA SER A 397 -8.95 6.20 -20.49
C SER A 397 -9.17 7.16 -21.67
N SER A 398 -9.77 8.33 -21.44
CA SER A 398 -10.04 9.33 -22.49
C SER A 398 -8.79 9.77 -23.25
N ASP A 399 -7.63 9.78 -22.59
CA ASP A 399 -6.32 10.08 -23.18
C ASP A 399 -5.72 8.92 -24.01
N GLY A 400 -6.43 7.80 -24.13
CA GLY A 400 -6.01 6.60 -24.86
C GLY A 400 -5.07 5.68 -24.08
N ASN A 401 -4.61 6.08 -22.89
CA ASN A 401 -3.67 5.32 -22.07
C ASN A 401 -4.38 4.30 -21.18
N VAL A 402 -3.64 3.26 -20.81
CA VAL A 402 -4.04 2.29 -19.77
C VAL A 402 -3.31 2.66 -18.49
N TRP A 403 -4.05 3.10 -17.49
CA TRP A 403 -3.53 3.44 -16.17
C TRP A 403 -3.79 2.28 -15.21
N VAL A 404 -2.83 2.00 -14.32
CA VAL A 404 -2.78 0.74 -13.57
C VAL A 404 -2.38 0.97 -12.13
N GLY A 405 -3.07 0.31 -11.19
CA GLY A 405 -2.70 0.27 -9.78
C GLY A 405 -2.85 1.63 -9.08
N GLY A 406 -1.94 1.93 -8.16
CA GLY A 406 -1.83 3.28 -7.60
C GLY A 406 -1.20 4.25 -8.60
N PHE A 407 -1.52 5.54 -8.46
CA PHE A 407 -1.15 6.58 -9.39
C PHE A 407 -0.95 7.93 -8.70
N ALA A 408 -0.23 8.82 -9.38
CA ALA A 408 -0.13 10.24 -9.06
C ALA A 408 -0.67 11.04 -10.24
N ALA A 409 -1.32 12.15 -9.93
CA ALA A 409 -1.93 13.05 -10.89
C ALA A 409 -1.69 14.50 -10.50
N ARG A 410 -1.83 15.39 -11.49
CA ARG A 410 -1.87 16.84 -11.27
C ARG A 410 -3.10 17.46 -11.94
N MET A 411 -3.58 18.58 -11.42
CA MET A 411 -4.73 19.31 -11.94
C MET A 411 -4.67 20.79 -11.58
N ASN A 412 -5.45 21.63 -12.25
CA ASN A 412 -5.68 22.99 -11.78
C ASN A 412 -6.51 22.98 -10.48
N PRO A 413 -6.37 23.99 -9.59
CA PRO A 413 -7.11 24.06 -8.33
C PRO A 413 -8.64 23.97 -8.45
N ASP A 414 -9.20 24.30 -9.63
CA ASP A 414 -10.64 24.24 -9.88
C ASP A 414 -11.15 22.85 -10.32
N GLY A 415 -10.26 21.85 -10.42
CA GLY A 415 -10.55 20.49 -10.86
C GLY A 415 -10.45 20.25 -12.38
N SER A 416 -9.98 21.24 -13.14
CA SER A 416 -9.69 21.09 -14.58
C SER A 416 -8.28 20.57 -14.86
N GLU A 417 -8.04 20.11 -16.08
CA GLU A 417 -6.76 19.62 -16.60
C GLU A 417 -6.14 18.51 -15.73
N VAL A 418 -6.97 17.59 -15.24
CA VAL A 418 -6.49 16.40 -14.53
C VAL A 418 -5.64 15.58 -15.48
N ARG A 419 -4.41 15.29 -15.09
CA ARG A 419 -3.44 14.49 -15.85
C ARG A 419 -2.73 13.51 -14.94
N ILE A 420 -2.77 12.22 -15.29
CA ILE A 420 -1.95 11.20 -14.63
C ILE A 420 -0.48 11.44 -14.98
N ILE A 421 0.37 11.56 -13.96
CA ILE A 421 1.81 11.80 -14.10
C ILE A 421 2.65 10.59 -13.71
N GLY A 422 2.05 9.54 -13.16
CA GLY A 422 2.74 8.29 -12.83
C GLY A 422 1.76 7.22 -12.38
N HIS A 423 2.11 5.96 -12.58
CA HIS A 423 1.25 4.84 -12.18
C HIS A 423 2.04 3.54 -11.91
N GLY A 424 1.32 2.50 -11.51
CA GLY A 424 1.89 1.21 -11.13
C GLY A 424 2.42 1.18 -9.71
N PHE A 425 1.87 2.02 -8.83
CA PHE A 425 2.21 2.06 -7.41
C PHE A 425 1.42 1.00 -6.64
N ARG A 426 1.85 0.67 -5.41
CA ARG A 426 1.02 -0.13 -4.49
C ARG A 426 0.27 0.80 -3.54
N ASN A 427 1.02 1.42 -2.65
CA ASN A 427 0.52 2.33 -1.63
C ASN A 427 1.55 3.43 -1.49
N SER A 428 1.53 4.36 -2.42
CA SER A 428 2.22 5.63 -2.23
C SER A 428 1.36 6.44 -1.28
N TYR A 429 1.89 6.72 -0.08
CA TYR A 429 1.16 7.43 0.96
C TYR A 429 1.11 8.91 0.60
N GLU A 430 2.26 9.55 0.38
CA GLU A 430 2.31 10.93 -0.10
C GLU A 430 3.36 11.14 -1.20
N HIS A 431 3.33 12.33 -1.80
CA HIS A 431 4.40 12.85 -2.65
C HIS A 431 4.76 14.29 -2.26
N THR A 432 5.96 14.70 -2.64
CA THR A 432 6.40 16.09 -2.53
C THR A 432 6.91 16.59 -3.88
N VAL A 433 6.72 17.89 -4.15
CA VAL A 433 7.10 18.53 -5.40
C VAL A 433 8.10 19.63 -5.09
N THR A 434 9.31 19.50 -5.62
CA THR A 434 10.34 20.52 -5.44
C THR A 434 10.05 21.75 -6.32
N SER A 435 10.67 22.89 -6.00
CA SER A 435 10.65 24.10 -6.83
C SER A 435 11.29 23.90 -8.20
N PHE A 436 12.07 22.83 -8.40
CA PHE A 436 12.56 22.41 -9.71
C PHE A 436 11.52 21.64 -10.53
N GLY A 437 10.39 21.26 -9.93
CA GLY A 437 9.32 20.47 -10.54
C GLY A 437 9.57 18.96 -10.49
N ASP A 438 10.53 18.50 -9.69
CA ASP A 438 10.76 17.06 -9.46
C ASP A 438 9.81 16.53 -8.40
N VAL A 439 9.21 15.38 -8.68
CA VAL A 439 8.26 14.70 -7.80
C VAL A 439 8.95 13.53 -7.12
N PHE A 440 8.94 13.50 -5.79
CA PHE A 440 9.43 12.36 -5.01
C PHE A 440 8.28 11.75 -4.23
N GLN A 441 8.33 10.43 -4.07
CA GLN A 441 7.34 9.68 -3.32
C GLN A 441 8.00 8.51 -2.60
N ASN A 442 7.32 7.99 -1.59
CA ASN A 442 7.60 6.69 -1.02
C ASN A 442 6.45 5.73 -1.35
N ASP A 443 6.74 4.44 -1.43
CA ASP A 443 5.77 3.41 -1.83
C ASP A 443 5.98 2.13 -1.02
N ASN A 444 4.85 1.45 -0.83
CA ASN A 444 4.64 0.04 -0.50
C ASN A 444 4.62 -0.32 0.99
N ASP A 445 3.64 -1.14 1.37
CA ASP A 445 3.38 -1.67 2.72
C ASP A 445 3.05 -3.19 2.62
N ASP A 446 3.73 -3.88 1.68
CA ASP A 446 3.93 -5.34 1.61
C ASP A 446 5.44 -5.62 1.68
N PRO A 447 5.92 -6.46 2.61
CA PRO A 447 7.34 -6.77 2.69
C PRO A 447 7.81 -7.81 1.64
N PRO A 448 9.10 -7.76 1.22
CA PRO A 448 10.12 -6.78 1.59
C PRO A 448 10.59 -5.95 0.38
N ALA A 449 9.81 -4.96 -0.08
CA ALA A 449 10.28 -4.05 -1.15
C ALA A 449 9.77 -2.61 -1.04
N CYS A 450 9.57 -2.07 0.17
CA CYS A 450 9.29 -0.65 0.36
C CYS A 450 10.40 0.20 -0.27
N ARG A 451 10.04 1.39 -0.78
CA ARG A 451 10.98 2.23 -1.53
C ARG A 451 10.73 3.72 -1.34
N THR A 452 11.76 4.50 -1.67
CA THR A 452 11.67 5.94 -1.97
C THR A 452 12.14 6.15 -3.41
N THR A 453 11.38 6.91 -4.20
CA THR A 453 11.59 7.00 -5.65
C THR A 453 11.32 8.40 -6.18
N TRP A 454 12.13 8.82 -7.15
CA TRP A 454 11.81 9.97 -8.01
C TRP A 454 10.83 9.55 -9.11
N LEU A 455 9.72 10.26 -9.25
CA LEU A 455 8.71 9.99 -10.25
C LEU A 455 8.95 10.83 -11.51
N MET A 456 9.43 10.18 -12.57
CA MET A 456 9.48 10.76 -13.91
C MET A 456 8.08 10.82 -14.53
N GLU A 457 7.70 11.96 -15.13
CA GLU A 457 6.35 12.16 -15.68
C GLU A 457 5.98 11.08 -16.72
N GLY A 458 4.84 10.42 -16.52
CA GLY A 458 4.38 9.29 -17.34
C GLY A 458 4.95 7.93 -16.94
N GLY A 459 5.77 7.88 -15.90
CA GLY A 459 6.45 6.68 -15.45
C GLY A 459 5.52 5.56 -15.00
N PHE A 460 5.91 4.33 -15.35
CA PHE A 460 5.33 3.11 -14.82
C PHE A 460 6.29 2.46 -13.82
N LEU A 461 5.81 2.20 -12.61
CA LEU A 461 6.63 1.70 -11.50
C LEU A 461 6.38 0.24 -11.09
N GLY A 462 5.59 -0.49 -11.88
CA GLY A 462 5.76 -1.94 -11.97
C GLY A 462 5.08 -2.83 -10.93
N PHE A 463 4.22 -2.34 -10.03
CA PHE A 463 3.58 -3.21 -9.02
C PHE A 463 2.65 -4.28 -9.62
N PHE A 464 1.82 -3.89 -10.58
CA PHE A 464 1.01 -4.81 -11.40
C PHE A 464 1.57 -4.90 -12.81
N SER A 465 1.08 -5.84 -13.61
CA SER A 465 1.46 -5.93 -15.02
C SER A 465 0.99 -4.68 -15.79
N PRO A 466 1.66 -4.27 -16.89
CA PRO A 466 1.28 -3.07 -17.66
C PRO A 466 -0.16 -3.06 -18.18
N ASP A 467 -0.79 -4.23 -18.31
CA ASP A 467 -2.20 -4.40 -18.69
C ASP A 467 -3.17 -4.34 -17.49
N GLY A 468 -2.67 -4.18 -16.27
CA GLY A 468 -3.43 -4.14 -15.03
C GLY A 468 -4.15 -5.45 -14.68
N LYS A 469 -3.77 -6.59 -15.28
CA LYS A 469 -4.48 -7.86 -15.11
C LYS A 469 -3.83 -8.86 -14.16
N ARG A 470 -2.56 -8.67 -13.77
CA ARG A 470 -1.80 -9.66 -12.97
C ARG A 470 -0.92 -8.99 -11.90
N GLY A 471 -0.74 -9.69 -10.79
CA GLY A 471 0.24 -9.33 -9.76
C GLY A 471 1.67 -9.64 -10.19
N TRP A 472 2.67 -9.05 -9.54
CA TRP A 472 4.09 -9.21 -9.86
C TRP A 472 4.62 -10.64 -9.75
N ARG A 473 4.13 -11.45 -8.80
CA ARG A 473 4.56 -12.86 -8.64
C ARG A 473 4.37 -13.67 -9.92
N ALA A 474 3.33 -13.35 -10.70
CA ALA A 474 3.02 -14.05 -11.95
C ALA A 474 4.07 -13.82 -13.05
N ASP A 475 4.84 -12.73 -12.95
CA ASP A 475 5.88 -12.35 -13.91
C ASP A 475 7.30 -12.52 -13.30
N GLN A 476 7.42 -13.06 -12.08
CA GLN A 476 8.71 -13.27 -11.41
C GLN A 476 9.54 -14.30 -12.16
N ARG A 477 10.79 -13.94 -12.47
CA ARG A 477 11.72 -14.81 -13.22
C ARG A 477 12.54 -15.67 -12.25
N PRO A 478 12.99 -16.88 -12.65
CA PRO A 478 13.88 -17.68 -11.81
C PRO A 478 15.14 -16.91 -11.41
N GLY A 479 15.49 -16.96 -10.12
CA GLY A 479 16.63 -16.24 -9.56
C GLY A 479 16.43 -14.73 -9.39
N GLN A 480 15.27 -14.18 -9.75
CA GLN A 480 14.95 -12.78 -9.52
C GLN A 480 14.54 -12.56 -8.07
N SER A 481 15.16 -11.56 -7.42
CA SER A 481 14.79 -11.16 -6.07
C SER A 481 13.32 -10.68 -6.01
N ILE A 482 12.70 -10.77 -4.84
CA ILE A 482 11.35 -10.23 -4.63
C ILE A 482 11.33 -8.72 -4.94
N GLN A 483 12.36 -7.99 -4.55
CA GLN A 483 12.49 -6.55 -4.79
C GLN A 483 12.48 -6.21 -6.29
N ASP A 484 13.27 -6.94 -7.08
CA ASP A 484 13.32 -6.73 -8.53
C ASP A 484 12.01 -7.14 -9.22
N ALA A 485 11.41 -8.25 -8.78
CA ALA A 485 10.20 -8.79 -9.36
C ALA A 485 8.98 -7.91 -9.05
N GLN A 486 8.85 -7.48 -7.79
CA GLN A 486 7.75 -6.66 -7.31
C GLN A 486 7.64 -5.35 -8.08
N TRP A 487 8.79 -4.77 -8.43
CA TRP A 487 8.87 -3.53 -9.18
C TRP A 487 9.22 -3.74 -10.65
N ARG A 488 9.17 -4.97 -11.17
CA ARG A 488 9.44 -5.33 -12.58
C ARG A 488 10.69 -4.64 -13.15
N GLN A 489 11.77 -4.62 -12.37
CA GLN A 489 12.98 -3.84 -12.70
C GLN A 489 13.72 -4.36 -13.93
N TRP A 490 13.45 -5.60 -14.34
CA TRP A 490 14.05 -6.20 -15.52
C TRP A 490 13.16 -6.05 -16.76
N ASP A 491 11.98 -5.40 -16.66
CA ASP A 491 11.01 -5.31 -17.74
C ASP A 491 11.12 -3.97 -18.51
N PRO A 492 10.95 -3.98 -19.83
CA PRO A 492 10.93 -2.76 -20.66
C PRO A 492 9.68 -1.94 -20.42
N GLY A 493 9.86 -0.62 -20.26
CA GLY A 493 8.77 0.30 -19.91
C GLY A 493 8.65 0.56 -18.41
N THR A 494 9.42 -0.12 -17.57
CA THR A 494 9.43 0.11 -16.12
C THR A 494 10.60 0.99 -15.71
N LEU A 495 10.32 1.99 -14.88
CA LEU A 495 11.34 2.89 -14.36
C LEU A 495 12.16 2.26 -13.22
N PRO A 496 13.41 2.71 -13.02
CA PRO A 496 14.18 2.36 -11.84
C PRO A 496 13.40 2.64 -10.54
N ALA A 497 13.44 1.70 -9.60
CA ALA A 497 12.68 1.77 -8.35
C ALA A 497 13.25 2.77 -7.32
N GLY A 498 14.39 3.41 -7.58
CA GLY A 498 15.06 4.27 -6.59
C GLY A 498 15.68 3.44 -5.46
N ASP A 499 15.55 3.92 -4.23
CA ASP A 499 16.04 3.22 -3.04
C ASP A 499 15.01 2.18 -2.58
N VAL A 500 15.28 0.88 -2.80
CA VAL A 500 14.45 -0.23 -2.32
C VAL A 500 15.08 -0.81 -1.06
N TYR A 501 14.39 -0.66 0.07
CA TYR A 501 15.00 -0.89 1.38
C TYR A 501 14.41 -2.05 2.19
N GLY A 502 13.51 -2.85 1.61
CA GLY A 502 12.94 -4.03 2.27
C GLY A 502 11.61 -3.75 2.97
N GLY A 503 11.26 -4.46 4.04
CA GLY A 503 9.94 -4.33 4.70
C GLY A 503 9.83 -3.16 5.67
N GLY A 504 8.79 -2.33 5.52
CA GLY A 504 8.39 -1.25 6.44
C GLY A 504 7.03 -0.71 6.01
N SER A 505 6.71 0.51 6.42
CA SER A 505 5.40 1.12 6.18
C SER A 505 5.56 2.62 5.97
N PRO A 506 5.89 3.05 4.75
CA PRO A 506 6.15 4.45 4.42
C PRO A 506 4.89 5.30 4.55
N THR A 507 5.04 6.51 5.05
CA THR A 507 3.96 7.47 5.33
C THR A 507 4.33 8.85 4.76
N GLY A 508 4.15 9.97 5.46
CA GLY A 508 4.39 11.30 4.90
C GLY A 508 5.82 11.55 4.39
N ILE A 509 5.94 12.49 3.45
CA ILE A 509 7.19 12.81 2.76
C ILE A 509 7.26 14.31 2.44
N CYS A 510 8.40 14.95 2.68
CA CYS A 510 8.59 16.36 2.32
C CYS A 510 10.02 16.68 1.86
N PHE A 511 10.19 17.85 1.24
CA PHE A 511 11.47 18.31 0.71
C PHE A 511 11.86 19.67 1.29
N TYR A 512 13.05 19.72 1.90
CA TYR A 512 13.55 20.92 2.58
C TYR A 512 14.42 21.77 1.65
N GLU A 513 13.92 22.92 1.21
CA GLU A 513 14.59 23.79 0.22
C GLU A 513 15.25 25.03 0.83
N ASN A 514 14.72 25.49 1.95
CA ASN A 514 15.16 26.65 2.71
C ASN A 514 14.42 26.65 4.05
N GLY A 515 14.84 27.47 5.01
CA GLY A 515 14.20 27.58 6.32
C GLY A 515 15.19 27.84 7.45
N ALA A 516 14.89 27.30 8.63
CA ALA A 516 15.63 27.50 9.87
C ALA A 516 16.82 26.54 10.06
N LEU A 517 16.77 25.34 9.48
CA LEU A 517 17.86 24.36 9.57
C LEU A 517 19.13 24.87 8.83
N PRO A 518 20.33 24.45 9.28
CA PRO A 518 21.60 24.77 8.63
C PRO A 518 21.61 24.44 7.13
N SER A 519 22.41 25.19 6.36
CA SER A 519 22.44 25.10 4.89
C SER A 519 22.75 23.71 4.34
N ARG A 520 23.41 22.84 5.12
CA ARG A 520 23.68 21.44 4.74
C ARG A 520 22.41 20.61 4.52
N TYR A 521 21.29 21.00 5.13
CA TYR A 521 20.01 20.32 4.97
C TYR A 521 19.22 20.83 3.75
N CYS A 522 19.65 21.91 3.10
CA CYS A 522 19.05 22.39 1.86
C CYS A 522 19.15 21.33 0.76
N GLY A 523 18.04 20.98 0.15
CA GLY A 523 17.95 19.88 -0.82
C GLY A 523 17.78 18.50 -0.18
N MET A 524 17.41 18.42 1.10
CA MET A 524 17.14 17.15 1.78
C MET A 524 15.70 16.71 1.55
N LEU A 525 15.52 15.46 1.10
CA LEU A 525 14.24 14.77 1.07
C LEU A 525 14.07 13.99 2.38
N LEU A 526 12.93 14.15 3.03
CA LEU A 526 12.54 13.48 4.28
C LEU A 526 11.41 12.51 3.98
N SER A 527 11.54 11.26 4.42
CA SER A 527 10.55 10.19 4.17
C SER A 527 10.28 9.41 5.46
N CYS A 528 9.05 9.49 5.97
CA CYS A 528 8.63 8.76 7.15
C CYS A 528 8.44 7.27 6.84
N ASP A 529 8.86 6.41 7.76
CA ASP A 529 8.54 4.98 7.77
C ASP A 529 8.07 4.58 9.17
N ALA A 530 6.76 4.42 9.31
CA ALA A 530 6.09 3.99 10.53
C ALA A 530 6.57 2.60 10.98
N GLY A 531 6.72 1.67 10.03
CA GLY A 531 7.15 0.29 10.29
C GLY A 531 8.57 0.21 10.87
N ARG A 532 9.44 1.14 10.48
CA ARG A 532 10.83 1.22 10.94
C ARG A 532 11.07 2.27 12.02
N LYS A 533 10.05 3.05 12.38
CA LYS A 533 10.11 4.04 13.47
C LYS A 533 11.20 5.08 13.21
N VAL A 534 11.22 5.58 11.97
CA VAL A 534 12.29 6.44 11.46
C VAL A 534 11.73 7.44 10.46
N VAL A 535 12.30 8.63 10.45
CA VAL A 535 12.25 9.57 9.34
C VAL A 535 13.60 9.45 8.62
N PHE A 536 13.59 8.92 7.41
CA PHE A 536 14.77 8.84 6.57
C PHE A 536 15.12 10.21 5.99
N GLY A 537 16.41 10.48 5.87
CA GLY A 537 16.96 11.59 5.10
C GLY A 537 17.62 11.08 3.82
N TYR A 538 17.52 11.88 2.76
CA TYR A 538 18.22 11.70 1.50
C TYR A 538 18.69 13.05 0.98
N HIS A 539 19.81 13.07 0.26
CA HIS A 539 20.20 14.20 -0.59
C HIS A 539 20.14 13.75 -2.05
N PRO A 540 19.01 13.95 -2.75
CA PRO A 540 18.89 13.51 -4.13
C PRO A 540 19.91 14.24 -5.03
N GLU A 541 20.80 13.47 -5.64
CA GLU A 541 21.80 13.99 -6.58
C GLU A 541 21.43 13.61 -8.00
N LEU A 542 21.30 14.59 -8.89
CA LEU A 542 21.07 14.35 -10.31
C LEU A 542 22.39 13.93 -10.98
N LYS A 543 22.54 12.65 -11.28
CA LYS A 543 23.67 12.06 -12.00
C LYS A 543 23.23 11.61 -13.39
N ALA A 544 23.84 12.18 -14.43
CA ALA A 544 23.40 12.06 -15.81
C ALA A 544 21.90 12.40 -15.97
N SER A 545 21.04 11.42 -16.19
CA SER A 545 19.59 11.62 -16.30
C SER A 545 18.77 11.07 -15.12
N ALA A 546 19.40 10.58 -14.05
CA ALA A 546 18.70 9.94 -12.93
C ALA A 546 19.08 10.58 -11.58
N TYR A 547 18.20 10.44 -10.59
CA TYR A 547 18.54 10.80 -9.20
C TYR A 547 19.11 9.59 -8.47
N THR A 548 20.23 9.77 -7.76
CA THR A 548 20.67 8.82 -6.72
C THR A 548 20.02 9.18 -5.39
N LEU A 549 19.62 8.17 -4.63
CA LEU A 549 18.91 8.30 -3.36
C LEU A 549 19.69 7.57 -2.27
N ASP A 550 20.72 8.22 -1.75
CA ASP A 550 21.54 7.68 -0.67
C ASP A 550 20.86 7.97 0.68
N ARG A 551 20.35 6.91 1.30
CA ARG A 551 19.54 6.96 2.52
C ARG A 551 20.38 7.05 3.79
N PHE A 552 19.92 7.83 4.76
CA PHE A 552 20.38 7.77 6.15
C PHE A 552 19.22 7.92 7.14
N ASP A 553 19.42 7.53 8.39
CA ASP A 553 18.45 7.73 9.47
C ASP A 553 18.57 9.18 9.96
N PHE A 554 17.58 10.03 9.67
CA PHE A 554 17.59 11.44 10.11
C PHE A 554 17.03 11.56 11.53
N VAL A 555 15.80 11.09 11.77
CA VAL A 555 15.23 10.98 13.11
C VAL A 555 14.77 9.56 13.37
N LYS A 556 15.16 8.97 14.51
CA LYS A 556 14.86 7.56 14.82
C LYS A 556 14.59 7.33 16.29
N SER A 557 13.70 6.40 16.59
CA SER A 557 13.50 5.94 17.96
C SER A 557 14.75 5.27 18.55
N LYS A 558 15.10 5.61 19.80
CA LYS A 558 16.17 4.97 20.60
C LYS A 558 15.74 3.63 21.22
N GLY A 559 14.89 2.87 20.53
CA GLY A 559 14.45 1.53 20.94
C GLY A 559 13.02 1.44 21.47
N SER A 560 12.26 2.54 21.50
CA SER A 560 10.82 2.50 21.79
C SER A 560 10.05 1.91 20.61
N ASN A 561 9.00 1.14 20.91
CA ASN A 561 8.11 0.60 19.89
C ASN A 561 7.00 1.55 19.48
N PHE A 562 6.83 2.69 20.16
CA PHE A 562 5.65 3.54 20.03
C PHE A 562 5.81 4.74 19.08
N PHE A 563 7.03 5.02 18.60
CA PHE A 563 7.22 6.09 17.62
C PHE A 563 6.72 5.63 16.25
N ARG A 564 5.60 6.19 15.80
CA ARG A 564 4.96 5.87 14.53
C ARG A 564 4.79 7.17 13.73
N PRO A 565 5.86 7.64 13.06
CA PRO A 565 5.79 8.87 12.27
C PRO A 565 4.75 8.71 11.16
N SER A 566 3.66 9.46 11.23
CA SER A 566 2.59 9.45 10.23
C SER A 566 2.81 10.50 9.16
N ASP A 567 3.46 11.62 9.50
CA ASP A 567 3.70 12.71 8.56
C ASP A 567 4.91 13.57 8.93
N VAL A 568 5.50 14.26 7.96
CA VAL A 568 6.58 15.25 8.15
C VAL A 568 6.39 16.44 7.21
N MET A 569 6.49 17.65 7.75
CA MET A 569 6.36 18.88 6.95
C MET A 569 7.42 19.94 7.30
N VAL A 570 7.59 20.91 6.39
CA VAL A 570 8.35 22.14 6.62
C VAL A 570 7.38 23.24 7.05
N GLY A 571 7.51 23.75 8.27
CA GLY A 571 6.68 24.82 8.79
C GLY A 571 6.95 26.18 8.14
N ALA A 572 6.01 27.12 8.27
CA ALA A 572 6.16 28.48 7.73
C ALA A 572 7.29 29.28 8.40
N ASP A 573 7.73 28.86 9.58
CA ASP A 573 8.90 29.35 10.33
C ASP A 573 10.22 28.71 9.86
N GLY A 574 10.16 27.73 8.96
CA GLY A 574 11.30 27.00 8.43
C GLY A 574 11.83 25.86 9.30
N ALA A 575 11.17 25.53 10.42
CA ALA A 575 11.48 24.30 11.16
C ALA A 575 10.83 23.07 10.50
N LEU A 576 11.25 21.87 10.90
CA LEU A 576 10.58 20.63 10.53
C LEU A 576 9.61 20.21 11.64
N TYR A 577 8.47 19.66 11.24
CA TYR A 577 7.47 19.10 12.17
C TYR A 577 7.20 17.66 11.78
N VAL A 578 7.14 16.75 12.76
CA VAL A 578 6.84 15.32 12.56
C VAL A 578 5.63 14.95 13.41
N ALA A 579 4.58 14.43 12.78
CA ALA A 579 3.42 13.87 13.45
C ALA A 579 3.66 12.41 13.80
N ASP A 580 3.30 12.02 15.02
CA ASP A 580 3.43 10.68 15.56
C ASP A 580 2.06 10.19 16.04
N TRP A 581 1.61 9.06 15.47
CA TRP A 581 0.34 8.42 15.84
C TRP A 581 0.41 7.70 17.20
N PHE A 582 1.59 7.54 17.81
CA PHE A 582 1.79 6.81 19.06
C PHE A 582 1.13 5.41 19.04
N ASP A 583 1.75 4.44 18.36
CA ASP A 583 1.26 3.07 18.31
C ASP A 583 2.42 2.07 18.20
N SER A 584 2.26 0.91 18.84
CA SER A 584 3.21 -0.20 18.79
C SER A 584 3.09 -1.07 17.52
N GLY A 585 1.93 -1.02 16.84
CA GLY A 585 1.64 -1.76 15.62
C GLY A 585 1.59 -0.88 14.37
N VAL A 586 1.74 -1.51 13.20
CA VAL A 586 1.74 -0.82 11.90
C VAL A 586 1.03 -1.68 10.84
N GLY A 587 0.31 -1.03 9.93
CA GLY A 587 -0.53 -1.63 8.89
C GLY A 587 -2.01 -1.71 9.30
N GLY A 588 -2.93 -1.59 8.34
CA GLY A 588 -4.37 -1.45 8.58
C GLY A 588 -5.08 -2.56 9.39
N HIS A 589 -4.38 -3.65 9.71
CA HIS A 589 -4.89 -4.76 10.52
C HIS A 589 -4.32 -4.79 11.95
N ALA A 590 -3.30 -3.97 12.25
CA ALA A 590 -2.52 -4.01 13.49
C ALA A 590 -2.50 -2.67 14.24
N ASP A 591 -3.49 -1.79 14.03
CA ASP A 591 -3.70 -0.61 14.90
C ASP A 591 -4.08 -1.08 16.30
N HIS A 592 -3.19 -0.86 17.27
CA HIS A 592 -3.33 -1.30 18.65
C HIS A 592 -3.53 -0.14 19.62
N ASP A 593 -3.50 1.10 19.13
CA ASP A 593 -3.64 2.26 19.97
C ASP A 593 -5.06 2.32 20.58
N LYS A 594 -5.09 2.25 21.90
CA LYS A 594 -6.30 2.43 22.70
C LYS A 594 -6.38 3.85 23.28
N SER A 595 -5.29 4.61 23.43
CA SER A 595 -5.35 5.97 24.01
C SER A 595 -5.71 7.05 23.00
N TRP A 596 -5.80 6.73 21.70
CA TRP A 596 -6.08 7.67 20.60
C TRP A 596 -5.05 8.78 20.46
N SER A 597 -3.85 8.54 20.95
CA SER A 597 -2.90 9.59 21.24
C SER A 597 -2.18 10.08 19.99
N GLY A 598 -1.51 11.21 20.14
CA GLY A 598 -0.65 11.75 19.12
C GLY A 598 0.31 12.78 19.69
N THR A 599 1.43 12.95 19.02
CA THR A 599 2.44 13.97 19.35
C THR A 599 2.94 14.61 18.06
N ILE A 600 3.14 15.92 18.07
CA ILE A 600 3.87 16.64 17.02
C ILE A 600 5.20 17.05 17.62
N TYR A 601 6.29 16.56 17.04
CA TYR A 601 7.64 16.98 17.37
C TYR A 601 8.07 18.10 16.42
N ARG A 602 8.77 19.10 16.95
CA ARG A 602 9.50 20.08 16.16
C ARG A 602 10.99 19.72 16.17
N ILE A 603 11.61 19.82 15.00
CA ILE A 603 13.05 19.63 14.80
C ILE A 603 13.62 20.93 14.24
N ALA A 604 14.52 21.56 14.99
CA ALA A 604 15.11 22.85 14.65
C ALA A 604 16.51 22.99 15.28
N PRO A 605 17.32 24.01 14.92
CA PRO A 605 18.57 24.28 15.63
C PRO A 605 18.34 24.50 17.14
N GLY A 606 19.32 24.16 17.97
CA GLY A 606 19.23 24.39 19.41
C GLY A 606 18.93 25.84 19.77
N GLY A 607 17.94 26.05 20.65
CA GLY A 607 17.50 27.40 21.06
C GLY A 607 16.72 28.18 20.00
N PHE A 608 16.24 27.50 18.95
CA PHE A 608 15.39 28.10 17.93
C PHE A 608 14.14 28.74 18.53
N ARG A 609 13.81 29.96 18.03
CA ARG A 609 12.57 30.66 18.34
C ARG A 609 11.81 30.91 17.03
N PRO A 610 10.56 30.45 16.90
CA PRO A 610 9.77 30.63 15.69
C PRO A 610 9.69 32.11 15.29
N ARG A 611 9.99 32.40 14.03
CA ARG A 611 9.84 33.74 13.46
C ARG A 611 9.25 33.63 12.06
N ILE A 612 8.05 34.18 11.94
CA ILE A 612 7.32 34.25 10.68
C ILE A 612 7.10 35.72 10.36
N ALA A 613 7.62 36.15 9.21
CA ALA A 613 7.42 37.50 8.74
C ALA A 613 5.95 37.66 8.34
N ARG A 614 5.30 38.73 8.84
CA ARG A 614 3.95 39.06 8.38
C ARG A 614 4.03 39.48 6.92
N ALA A 615 3.26 38.83 6.07
CA ALA A 615 3.23 39.10 4.63
C ALA A 615 1.79 39.36 4.19
N ASP A 616 1.53 40.54 3.62
CA ASP A 616 0.23 40.86 3.05
C ASP A 616 0.15 40.37 1.59
N PRO A 617 -0.66 39.33 1.29
CA PRO A 617 -0.79 38.79 -0.06
C PRO A 617 -1.35 39.80 -1.08
N GLY A 618 -1.94 40.92 -0.64
CA GLY A 618 -2.44 42.00 -1.49
C GLY A 618 -1.36 42.96 -2.01
N THR A 619 -0.13 42.87 -1.48
CA THR A 619 1.01 43.71 -1.90
C THR A 619 2.05 42.88 -2.67
N LEU A 620 2.79 43.51 -3.59
CA LEU A 620 3.88 42.81 -4.29
C LEU A 620 4.97 42.32 -3.34
N GLU A 621 5.35 43.12 -2.35
CA GLU A 621 6.35 42.76 -1.34
C GLU A 621 5.91 41.55 -0.50
N GLY A 622 4.67 41.58 0.01
CA GLY A 622 4.13 40.46 0.76
C GLY A 622 3.97 39.20 -0.09
N ALA A 623 3.52 39.32 -1.34
CA ALA A 623 3.40 38.17 -2.23
C ALA A 623 4.76 37.55 -2.61
N ILE A 624 5.82 38.36 -2.77
CA ILE A 624 7.20 37.87 -2.93
C ILE A 624 7.68 37.17 -1.65
N SER A 625 7.38 37.73 -0.47
CA SER A 625 7.71 37.09 0.81
C SER A 625 7.08 35.70 0.95
N LEU A 626 5.80 35.58 0.60
CA LEU A 626 5.08 34.31 0.57
C LEU A 626 5.69 33.32 -0.44
N LEU A 627 6.03 33.76 -1.66
CA LEU A 627 6.69 32.92 -2.67
C LEU A 627 8.05 32.39 -2.18
N CYS A 628 8.77 33.16 -1.38
CA CYS A 628 10.06 32.79 -0.79
C CYS A 628 9.94 31.91 0.46
N ASN A 629 8.73 31.74 1.02
CA ASN A 629 8.52 30.99 2.26
C ASN A 629 9.01 29.53 2.16
N PRO A 630 9.52 28.94 3.25
CA PRO A 630 9.95 27.54 3.28
C PRO A 630 8.81 26.51 3.22
N ALA A 631 7.58 26.83 3.61
CA ALA A 631 6.45 25.91 3.54
C ALA A 631 5.84 25.87 2.12
N GLN A 632 5.64 24.66 1.58
CA GLN A 632 5.25 24.47 0.18
C GLN A 632 3.89 25.11 -0.17
N ASN A 633 2.92 24.97 0.72
CA ASN A 633 1.56 25.49 0.56
C ASN A 633 1.49 27.03 0.66
N VAL A 634 2.32 27.66 1.53
CA VAL A 634 2.44 29.12 1.65
C VAL A 634 3.01 29.75 0.38
N ARG A 635 3.97 29.08 -0.28
CA ARG A 635 4.52 29.52 -1.57
C ARG A 635 3.45 29.61 -2.65
N LEU A 636 2.51 28.67 -2.67
CA LEU A 636 1.44 28.65 -3.67
C LEU A 636 0.54 29.86 -3.54
N ALA A 637 0.25 30.33 -2.32
CA ALA A 637 -0.49 31.57 -2.10
C ALA A 637 0.25 32.78 -2.68
N GLY A 638 1.56 32.90 -2.43
CA GLY A 638 2.40 33.95 -3.04
C GLY A 638 2.41 33.90 -4.56
N LEU A 639 2.51 32.70 -5.13
CA LEU A 639 2.43 32.47 -6.58
C LEU A 639 1.10 32.96 -7.16
N GLN A 640 -0.03 32.62 -6.52
CA GLN A 640 -1.36 33.02 -6.97
C GLN A 640 -1.54 34.54 -6.92
N SER A 641 -1.11 35.20 -5.84
CA SER A 641 -1.13 36.67 -5.72
C SER A 641 -0.32 37.35 -6.82
N LEU A 642 0.92 36.89 -7.08
CA LEU A 642 1.77 37.48 -8.11
C LEU A 642 1.24 37.21 -9.53
N LYS A 643 0.67 36.03 -9.77
CA LYS A 643 -0.01 35.71 -11.03
C LYS A 643 -1.19 36.64 -11.27
N ALA A 644 -1.98 36.95 -10.24
CA ALA A 644 -3.10 37.90 -10.34
C ALA A 644 -2.62 39.34 -10.63
N ALA A 645 -1.43 39.73 -10.15
CA ALA A 645 -0.82 41.03 -10.46
C ALA A 645 -0.30 41.13 -11.91
N GLY A 646 -0.13 40.00 -12.60
CA GLY A 646 0.23 39.94 -14.03
C GLY A 646 1.57 40.60 -14.36
N SER A 647 1.65 41.28 -15.50
CA SER A 647 2.91 41.80 -16.05
C SER A 647 3.59 42.87 -15.18
N GLY A 648 2.86 43.51 -14.28
CA GLY A 648 3.40 44.46 -13.30
C GLY A 648 4.35 43.81 -12.29
N ALA A 649 4.22 42.51 -12.03
CA ALA A 649 5.08 41.76 -11.12
C ALA A 649 6.41 41.32 -11.75
N VAL A 650 6.55 41.39 -13.10
CA VAL A 650 7.74 40.88 -13.81
C VAL A 650 9.06 41.45 -13.28
N PRO A 651 9.21 42.77 -13.02
CA PRO A 651 10.47 43.29 -12.48
C PRO A 651 10.82 42.68 -11.12
N ALA A 652 9.88 42.68 -10.17
CA ALA A 652 10.09 42.15 -8.82
C ALA A 652 10.38 40.64 -8.82
N VAL A 653 9.68 39.87 -9.65
CA VAL A 653 9.94 38.42 -9.78
C VAL A 653 11.27 38.15 -10.47
N SER A 654 11.68 38.99 -11.43
CA SER A 654 12.97 38.83 -12.14
C SER A 654 14.16 39.04 -11.21
N GLU A 655 14.05 39.89 -10.18
CA GLU A 655 15.11 40.06 -9.18
C GLU A 655 15.46 38.75 -8.47
N LEU A 656 14.46 37.88 -8.24
CA LEU A 656 14.65 36.57 -7.63
C LEU A 656 15.52 35.62 -8.48
N LEU A 657 15.70 35.87 -9.78
CA LEU A 657 16.63 35.08 -10.62
C LEU A 657 18.09 35.22 -10.17
N SER A 658 18.42 36.24 -9.38
CA SER A 658 19.74 36.44 -8.78
C SER A 658 19.86 35.92 -7.35
N HIS A 659 18.78 35.35 -6.78
CA HIS A 659 18.74 34.91 -5.39
C HIS A 659 19.78 33.83 -5.10
N GLY A 660 20.41 33.86 -3.91
CA GLY A 660 21.47 32.92 -3.54
C GLY A 660 21.02 31.46 -3.48
N ASN A 661 19.77 31.21 -3.08
CA ASN A 661 19.16 29.87 -3.08
C ASN A 661 18.57 29.51 -4.46
N SER A 662 19.00 28.38 -5.03
CA SER A 662 18.58 27.90 -6.36
C SER A 662 17.12 27.50 -6.45
N TYR A 663 16.51 27.00 -5.38
CA TYR A 663 15.08 26.68 -5.35
C TYR A 663 14.23 27.94 -5.45
N VAL A 664 14.62 29.03 -4.79
CA VAL A 664 13.94 30.33 -4.91
C VAL A 664 14.06 30.89 -6.33
N ARG A 665 15.23 30.77 -6.97
CA ARG A 665 15.39 31.12 -8.40
C ARG A 665 14.44 30.31 -9.27
N ALA A 666 14.28 29.01 -9.02
CA ALA A 666 13.40 28.15 -9.78
C ALA A 666 11.91 28.55 -9.66
N ARG A 667 11.46 28.98 -8.47
CA ARG A 667 10.10 29.53 -8.28
C ARG A 667 9.84 30.72 -9.20
N ALA A 668 10.81 31.61 -9.35
CA ALA A 668 10.72 32.74 -10.27
C ALA A 668 10.67 32.28 -11.75
N ILE A 669 11.50 31.30 -12.13
CA ILE A 669 11.50 30.73 -13.50
C ILE A 669 10.12 30.15 -13.85
N TRP A 670 9.47 29.44 -12.92
CA TRP A 670 8.12 28.93 -13.13
C TRP A 670 7.06 30.02 -13.28
N LEU A 671 7.13 31.06 -12.45
CA LEU A 671 6.12 32.11 -12.40
C LEU A 671 6.21 33.09 -13.57
N LEU A 672 7.42 33.47 -14.00
CA LEU A 672 7.62 34.51 -15.02
C LEU A 672 6.79 34.30 -16.29
N PRO A 673 6.75 33.11 -16.93
CA PRO A 673 5.92 32.86 -18.11
C PRO A 673 4.42 33.09 -17.88
N MET A 674 3.94 32.88 -16.65
CA MET A 674 2.55 33.09 -16.27
C MET A 674 2.17 34.56 -16.14
N LEU A 675 3.15 35.47 -16.07
CA LEU A 675 2.94 36.92 -15.95
C LEU A 675 2.77 37.61 -17.32
N GLY A 676 2.93 36.88 -18.43
CA GLY A 676 2.73 37.36 -19.81
C GLY A 676 4.01 37.39 -20.65
N GLY A 677 3.92 38.00 -21.84
CA GLY A 677 4.96 37.95 -22.88
C GLY A 677 6.38 38.32 -22.44
N LYS A 678 6.53 39.36 -21.61
CA LYS A 678 7.85 39.76 -21.08
C LYS A 678 8.49 38.67 -20.22
N GLY A 679 7.70 37.98 -19.40
CA GLY A 679 8.22 36.89 -18.58
C GLY A 679 8.54 35.65 -19.41
N LEU A 680 7.75 35.37 -20.46
CA LEU A 680 8.07 34.33 -21.45
C LEU A 680 9.42 34.59 -22.15
N GLU A 681 9.70 35.83 -22.54
CA GLU A 681 10.98 36.22 -23.17
C GLU A 681 12.17 36.00 -22.23
N VAL A 682 12.04 36.37 -20.96
CA VAL A 682 13.08 36.15 -19.94
C VAL A 682 13.40 34.65 -19.82
N VAL A 683 12.39 33.81 -19.64
CA VAL A 683 12.63 32.36 -19.47
C VAL A 683 13.09 31.68 -20.74
N SER A 684 12.64 32.12 -21.91
CA SER A 684 13.18 31.66 -23.20
C SER A 684 14.67 31.93 -23.33
N SER A 685 15.13 33.11 -22.87
CA SER A 685 16.55 33.46 -22.84
C SER A 685 17.34 32.58 -21.87
N LEU A 686 16.75 32.19 -20.74
CA LEU A 686 17.39 31.25 -19.80
C LEU A 686 17.55 29.85 -20.38
N LEU A 687 16.56 29.36 -21.13
CA LEU A 687 16.63 28.06 -21.81
C LEU A 687 17.79 28.01 -22.82
N GLU A 688 17.99 29.09 -23.57
CA GLU A 688 18.97 29.13 -24.66
C GLU A 688 20.38 29.52 -24.18
N GLY A 689 20.49 30.41 -23.18
CA GLY A 689 21.75 31.06 -22.82
C GLY A 689 22.33 30.68 -21.47
N SER A 690 21.58 30.02 -20.57
CA SER A 690 22.11 29.72 -19.22
C SER A 690 23.21 28.65 -19.29
N PRO A 691 24.37 28.84 -18.63
CA PRO A 691 25.39 27.79 -18.52
C PRO A 691 24.95 26.66 -17.58
N ASP A 692 24.04 26.93 -16.64
CA ASP A 692 23.55 25.97 -15.66
C ASP A 692 22.45 25.07 -16.25
N ALA A 693 22.72 23.76 -16.27
CA ALA A 693 21.80 22.77 -16.80
C ALA A 693 20.49 22.68 -15.99
N GLN A 694 20.54 22.92 -14.67
CA GLN A 694 19.33 22.91 -13.84
C GLN A 694 18.40 24.08 -14.21
N THR A 695 18.96 25.27 -14.41
CA THR A 695 18.21 26.43 -14.92
C THR A 695 17.56 26.15 -16.27
N ARG A 696 18.29 25.54 -17.23
CA ARG A 696 17.71 25.17 -18.54
C ARG A 696 16.60 24.13 -18.40
N LEU A 697 16.77 23.14 -17.53
CA LEU A 697 15.74 22.12 -17.25
C LEU A 697 14.45 22.76 -16.74
N VAL A 698 14.55 23.63 -15.74
CA VAL A 698 13.38 24.32 -15.15
C VAL A 698 12.76 25.27 -16.16
N ALA A 699 13.56 26.00 -16.95
CA ALA A 699 13.06 26.88 -18.00
C ALA A 699 12.26 26.11 -19.05
N PHE A 700 12.75 24.93 -19.49
CA PHE A 700 12.01 24.07 -20.41
C PHE A 700 10.66 23.63 -19.83
N ARG A 701 10.64 23.19 -18.57
CA ARG A 701 9.40 22.79 -17.87
C ARG A 701 8.42 23.94 -17.72
N ALA A 702 8.90 25.12 -17.33
CA ALA A 702 8.09 26.32 -17.15
C ALA A 702 7.46 26.81 -18.46
N LEU A 703 8.23 26.85 -19.56
CA LEU A 703 7.73 27.21 -20.88
C LEU A 703 6.69 26.21 -21.39
N ARG A 704 6.94 24.90 -21.22
CA ARG A 704 5.97 23.86 -21.56
C ARG A 704 4.65 24.03 -20.79
N ASN A 705 4.73 24.34 -19.50
CA ASN A 705 3.54 24.58 -18.67
C ASN A 705 2.79 25.86 -19.05
N ALA A 706 3.50 26.88 -19.54
CA ALA A 706 2.89 28.10 -20.09
C ALA A 706 2.22 27.90 -21.45
N GLY A 707 2.25 26.68 -22.01
CA GLY A 707 1.59 26.34 -23.27
C GLY A 707 2.46 26.56 -24.51
N GLU A 708 3.77 26.81 -24.36
CA GLU A 708 4.68 26.93 -25.49
C GLU A 708 4.74 25.63 -26.30
N ASN A 709 4.92 25.76 -27.62
CA ASN A 709 4.91 24.63 -28.52
C ASN A 709 6.10 23.69 -28.24
N VAL A 710 5.80 22.45 -27.86
CA VAL A 710 6.81 21.45 -27.49
C VAL A 710 7.83 21.19 -28.60
N GLU A 711 7.43 21.15 -29.87
CA GLU A 711 8.36 20.93 -30.99
C GLU A 711 9.36 22.08 -31.12
N VAL A 712 8.91 23.31 -30.93
CA VAL A 712 9.77 24.49 -30.91
C VAL A 712 10.77 24.40 -29.77
N LEU A 713 10.33 24.07 -28.55
CA LEU A 713 11.22 23.92 -27.40
C LEU A 713 12.26 22.80 -27.61
N VAL A 714 11.82 21.63 -28.07
CA VAL A 714 12.71 20.48 -28.32
C VAL A 714 13.70 20.79 -29.44
N SER A 715 13.30 21.55 -30.48
CA SER A 715 14.17 21.91 -31.59
C SER A 715 15.42 22.69 -31.17
N LYS A 716 15.34 23.44 -30.06
CA LYS A 716 16.45 24.21 -29.51
C LYS A 716 17.49 23.33 -28.80
N LEU A 717 17.10 22.15 -28.32
CA LEU A 717 17.91 21.34 -27.40
C LEU A 717 18.43 20.04 -28.02
N TYR A 718 17.62 19.36 -28.83
CA TYR A 718 17.76 17.91 -29.06
C TYR A 718 19.10 17.42 -29.65
N ARG A 719 19.90 18.29 -30.30
CA ARG A 719 21.20 17.93 -30.88
C ARG A 719 22.41 18.37 -30.06
N GLN A 720 22.30 19.50 -29.34
CA GLN A 720 23.46 20.22 -28.79
C GLN A 720 23.44 20.28 -27.27
N GLU A 721 22.33 19.94 -26.62
CA GLU A 721 22.21 20.00 -25.18
C GLU A 721 23.14 18.97 -24.51
N PRO A 722 24.17 19.39 -23.74
CA PRO A 722 25.12 18.48 -23.12
C PRO A 722 24.53 17.69 -21.95
N SER A 723 23.52 18.21 -21.26
CA SER A 723 22.92 17.56 -20.08
C SER A 723 21.94 16.46 -20.48
N ALA A 724 22.22 15.22 -20.05
CA ALA A 724 21.31 14.09 -20.24
C ALA A 724 19.95 14.32 -19.56
N ALA A 725 19.89 15.02 -18.42
CA ALA A 725 18.64 15.35 -17.76
C ALA A 725 17.75 16.32 -18.55
N VAL A 726 18.35 17.33 -19.21
CA VAL A 726 17.60 18.27 -20.06
C VAL A 726 17.12 17.56 -21.33
N ARG A 727 17.98 16.74 -21.96
CA ARG A 727 17.59 15.90 -23.09
C ARG A 727 16.49 14.90 -22.73
N ARG A 728 16.53 14.32 -21.53
CA ARG A 728 15.48 13.42 -20.98
C ARG A 728 14.14 14.13 -20.90
N GLU A 729 14.11 15.36 -20.38
CA GLU A 729 12.88 16.16 -20.31
C GLU A 729 12.32 16.49 -21.71
N ALA A 730 13.21 16.82 -22.66
CA ALA A 730 12.83 17.02 -24.06
C ALA A 730 12.26 15.73 -24.69
N ALA A 731 12.85 14.56 -24.42
CA ALA A 731 12.36 13.28 -24.89
C ALA A 731 10.98 12.93 -24.32
N LEU A 732 10.76 13.17 -23.03
CA LEU A 732 9.46 12.96 -22.36
C LEU A 732 8.36 13.83 -22.97
N ALA A 733 8.64 15.11 -23.20
CA ALA A 733 7.66 16.05 -23.72
C ALA A 733 7.14 15.65 -25.12
N LEU A 734 7.95 14.96 -25.92
CA LEU A 734 7.53 14.44 -27.23
C LEU A 734 6.39 13.41 -27.16
N ARG A 735 6.06 12.87 -25.98
CA ARG A 735 4.86 12.05 -25.78
C ARG A 735 3.60 12.79 -26.25
N ASP A 736 3.54 14.10 -26.01
CA ASP A 736 2.38 14.94 -26.28
C ASP A 736 2.36 15.49 -27.73
N VAL A 737 3.40 15.18 -28.51
CA VAL A 737 3.51 15.57 -29.93
C VAL A 737 2.91 14.47 -30.82
N PRO A 738 2.24 14.80 -31.94
CA PRO A 738 1.78 13.78 -32.90
C PRO A 738 2.90 12.90 -33.45
N ALA A 739 2.59 11.62 -33.69
CA ALA A 739 3.54 10.59 -34.15
C ALA A 739 4.36 11.00 -35.38
N SER A 740 3.72 11.60 -36.38
CA SER A 740 4.38 12.01 -37.64
C SER A 740 5.41 13.13 -37.45
N ARG A 741 5.33 13.89 -36.36
CA ARG A 741 6.17 15.08 -36.13
C ARG A 741 7.31 14.86 -35.13
N LYS A 742 7.23 13.82 -34.28
CA LYS A 742 8.26 13.54 -33.27
C LYS A 742 9.44 12.71 -33.77
N HIS A 743 9.32 12.09 -34.94
CA HIS A 743 10.25 11.05 -35.43
C HIS A 743 11.71 11.49 -35.48
N HIS A 744 12.00 12.63 -36.12
CA HIS A 744 13.38 13.06 -36.29
C HIS A 744 14.03 13.50 -34.97
N TYR A 745 13.25 14.06 -34.03
CA TYR A 745 13.74 14.48 -32.71
C TYR A 745 14.08 13.23 -31.90
N LEU A 746 13.15 12.26 -31.84
CA LEU A 746 13.36 11.00 -31.13
C LEU A 746 14.52 10.19 -31.69
N SER A 747 14.66 10.10 -33.02
CA SER A 747 15.78 9.37 -33.64
C SER A 747 17.13 9.92 -33.17
N SER A 748 17.26 11.24 -33.10
CA SER A 748 18.48 11.90 -32.63
C SER A 748 18.68 11.79 -31.11
N LEU A 749 17.61 11.88 -30.32
CA LEU A 749 17.68 11.71 -28.86
C LEU A 749 18.03 10.26 -28.47
N LEU A 750 17.47 9.26 -29.15
CA LEU A 750 17.77 7.84 -28.93
C LEU A 750 19.23 7.50 -29.25
N GLN A 751 19.82 8.10 -30.29
CA GLN A 751 21.23 7.93 -30.62
C GLN A 751 22.19 8.49 -29.55
N GLN A 752 21.68 9.30 -28.61
CA GLN A 752 22.43 9.85 -27.48
C GLN A 752 22.23 9.06 -26.18
N CYS A 753 21.61 7.88 -26.24
CA CYS A 753 21.55 6.98 -25.08
C CYS A 753 22.95 6.45 -24.75
N GLU A 754 23.25 6.34 -23.46
CA GLU A 754 24.49 5.77 -22.95
C GLU A 754 24.24 4.44 -22.24
N VAL A 755 25.25 3.56 -22.20
CA VAL A 755 25.15 2.27 -21.52
C VAL A 755 24.89 2.52 -20.03
N GLY A 756 23.82 1.93 -19.51
CA GLY A 756 23.46 2.04 -18.09
C GLY A 756 22.58 3.24 -17.73
N ASP A 757 22.36 4.21 -18.63
CA ASP A 757 21.39 5.28 -18.39
C ASP A 757 19.96 4.82 -18.69
N ARG A 758 19.46 3.99 -17.78
CA ARG A 758 18.13 3.39 -17.85
C ARG A 758 17.02 4.43 -17.91
N THR A 759 17.15 5.49 -17.12
CA THR A 759 16.13 6.54 -16.99
C THR A 759 15.98 7.31 -18.30
N TYR A 760 17.10 7.63 -18.97
CA TYR A 760 17.08 8.30 -20.27
C TYR A 760 16.43 7.43 -21.34
N LEU A 761 16.79 6.16 -21.40
CA LEU A 761 16.19 5.21 -22.36
C LEU A 761 14.67 5.09 -22.16
N GLU A 762 14.21 5.02 -20.91
CA GLU A 762 12.79 4.96 -20.59
C GLU A 762 12.06 6.25 -20.93
N ALA A 763 12.69 7.42 -20.74
CA ALA A 763 12.16 8.70 -21.19
C ALA A 763 11.98 8.77 -22.71
N CYS A 764 12.98 8.34 -23.49
CA CYS A 764 12.84 8.23 -24.95
C CYS A 764 11.75 7.22 -25.34
N GLY A 765 11.64 6.11 -24.61
CA GLY A 765 10.61 5.11 -24.82
C GLY A 765 9.19 5.61 -24.53
N LEU A 766 9.01 6.50 -23.54
CA LEU A 766 7.74 7.20 -23.29
C LEU A 766 7.45 8.23 -24.38
N GLY A 767 8.47 9.00 -24.80
CA GLY A 767 8.35 9.93 -25.93
C GLY A 767 7.95 9.25 -27.24
N ALA A 768 8.42 8.02 -27.45
CA ALA A 768 8.09 7.18 -28.60
C ALA A 768 6.67 6.59 -28.58
N HIS A 769 5.86 6.86 -27.54
CA HIS A 769 4.46 6.43 -27.52
C HIS A 769 3.71 6.95 -28.76
N GLY A 770 3.04 6.03 -29.46
CA GLY A 770 2.33 6.29 -30.71
C GLY A 770 3.20 6.44 -31.96
N ALA A 771 4.54 6.44 -31.86
CA ALA A 771 5.44 6.54 -33.02
C ALA A 771 5.63 5.18 -33.74
N ASP A 772 6.07 5.23 -35.00
CA ASP A 772 6.48 4.04 -35.74
C ASP A 772 7.84 3.55 -35.24
N SER A 773 7.83 2.54 -34.38
CA SER A 773 9.05 1.96 -33.81
C SER A 773 9.95 1.31 -34.86
N ASN A 774 9.40 0.77 -35.95
CA ASN A 774 10.19 0.18 -37.03
C ASN A 774 10.97 1.27 -37.77
N LEU A 775 10.30 2.38 -38.09
CA LEU A 775 10.96 3.51 -38.73
C LEU A 775 12.08 4.06 -37.83
N LEU A 776 11.81 4.23 -36.52
CA LEU A 776 12.82 4.76 -35.57
C LEU A 776 14.05 3.86 -35.55
N TRP A 777 13.82 2.56 -35.41
CA TRP A 777 14.89 1.57 -35.39
C TRP A 777 15.68 1.51 -36.69
N ARG A 778 15.01 1.55 -37.86
CA ARG A 778 15.68 1.57 -39.17
C ARG A 778 16.54 2.83 -39.35
N THR A 779 16.03 3.99 -38.96
CA THR A 779 16.79 5.26 -39.00
C THR A 779 18.05 5.14 -38.15
N ILE A 780 17.93 4.69 -36.89
CA ILE A 780 19.08 4.54 -36.00
C ILE A 780 20.07 3.50 -36.55
N ARG A 781 19.58 2.36 -37.05
CA ARG A 781 20.41 1.30 -37.66
C ARG A 781 21.21 1.82 -38.86
N HIS A 782 20.56 2.61 -39.70
CA HIS A 782 21.18 3.24 -40.87
C HIS A 782 22.26 4.24 -40.44
N ASP A 783 21.91 5.17 -39.53
CA ASP A 783 22.82 6.24 -39.08
C ASP A 783 24.04 5.70 -38.33
N THR A 784 23.89 4.57 -37.64
CA THR A 784 24.98 3.85 -36.96
C THR A 784 25.72 2.84 -37.84
N ALA A 785 25.39 2.78 -39.14
CA ALA A 785 26.00 1.89 -40.14
C ALA A 785 26.00 0.39 -39.78
N ILE A 786 25.02 -0.06 -38.98
CA ILE A 786 24.90 -1.46 -38.58
C ILE A 786 24.36 -2.30 -39.74
N LYS A 787 25.22 -3.18 -40.28
CA LYS A 787 24.85 -4.14 -41.35
C LYS A 787 24.69 -5.56 -40.83
N ASP A 788 25.61 -6.00 -39.96
CA ASP A 788 25.63 -7.32 -39.36
C ASP A 788 24.93 -7.31 -37.99
N PRO A 789 23.87 -8.12 -37.78
CA PRO A 789 23.21 -8.25 -36.49
C PRO A 789 24.13 -8.60 -35.32
N THR A 790 25.27 -9.25 -35.56
CA THR A 790 26.21 -9.61 -34.49
C THR A 790 27.01 -8.41 -33.98
N GLN A 791 27.09 -7.31 -34.73
CA GLN A 791 27.90 -6.13 -34.39
C GLN A 791 27.12 -5.03 -33.64
N TRP A 792 25.94 -5.35 -33.07
CA TRP A 792 25.18 -4.37 -32.31
C TRP A 792 25.96 -3.92 -31.07
N SER A 793 25.99 -2.60 -30.84
CA SER A 793 26.40 -2.07 -29.54
C SER A 793 25.39 -2.46 -28.45
N ARG A 794 25.83 -2.44 -27.19
CA ARG A 794 24.92 -2.66 -26.04
C ARG A 794 23.73 -1.69 -26.06
N VAL A 795 24.00 -0.41 -26.34
CA VAL A 795 22.97 0.64 -26.43
C VAL A 795 21.94 0.31 -27.52
N PHE A 796 22.38 -0.08 -28.72
CA PHE A 796 21.45 -0.41 -29.81
C PHE A 796 20.58 -1.63 -29.47
N ALA A 797 21.14 -2.62 -28.78
CA ALA A 797 20.35 -3.74 -28.25
C ALA A 797 19.31 -3.29 -27.21
N GLU A 798 19.66 -2.38 -26.30
CA GLU A 798 18.74 -1.82 -25.30
C GLU A 798 17.63 -0.94 -25.92
N ILE A 799 17.96 -0.14 -26.94
CA ILE A 799 16.98 0.60 -27.75
C ILE A 799 16.02 -0.37 -28.44
N THR A 800 16.54 -1.43 -29.06
CA THR A 800 15.72 -2.48 -29.69
C THR A 800 14.80 -3.13 -28.67
N TRP A 801 15.32 -3.46 -27.49
CA TRP A 801 14.57 -4.04 -26.39
C TRP A 801 13.47 -3.11 -25.84
N ARG A 802 13.72 -1.79 -25.80
CA ARG A 802 12.74 -0.82 -25.32
C ARG A 802 11.65 -0.51 -26.34
N LEU A 803 12.00 -0.38 -27.61
CA LEU A 803 11.08 -0.01 -28.70
C LEU A 803 10.33 -1.21 -29.29
N ARG A 804 10.94 -2.40 -29.23
CA ARG A 804 10.44 -3.66 -29.78
C ARG A 804 9.91 -3.53 -31.22
N PRO A 805 10.75 -3.06 -32.16
CA PRO A 805 10.39 -2.96 -33.57
C PRO A 805 10.25 -4.35 -34.18
N LEU A 806 9.18 -4.59 -34.93
CA LEU A 806 8.89 -5.88 -35.56
C LEU A 806 9.99 -6.30 -36.55
N ASP A 807 10.64 -5.34 -37.21
CA ASP A 807 11.72 -5.61 -38.17
C ASP A 807 13.00 -6.16 -37.51
N ALA A 808 13.15 -6.02 -36.18
CA ALA A 808 14.32 -6.57 -35.47
C ALA A 808 14.19 -8.06 -35.12
N ILE A 809 13.03 -8.69 -35.30
CA ILE A 809 12.78 -10.08 -34.87
C ILE A 809 13.77 -11.06 -35.53
N SER A 810 14.03 -10.91 -36.84
CA SER A 810 15.00 -11.77 -37.55
C SER A 810 16.44 -11.55 -37.08
N ASP A 811 16.80 -10.29 -36.79
CA ASP A 811 18.14 -9.93 -36.32
C ASP A 811 18.36 -10.48 -34.90
N LEU A 812 17.36 -10.42 -34.03
CA LEU A 812 17.41 -11.01 -32.68
C LEU A 812 17.59 -12.53 -32.71
N LEU A 813 16.89 -13.24 -33.61
CA LEU A 813 17.11 -14.67 -33.79
C LEU A 813 18.52 -14.99 -34.30
N THR A 814 19.03 -14.18 -35.24
CA THR A 814 20.41 -14.29 -35.73
C THR A 814 21.41 -14.13 -34.59
N ARG A 815 21.22 -13.12 -33.73
CA ARG A 815 22.04 -12.91 -32.53
C ARG A 815 21.97 -14.08 -31.56
N ALA A 816 20.78 -14.63 -31.31
CA ALA A 816 20.64 -15.80 -30.44
C ALA A 816 21.42 -17.04 -30.95
N ARG A 817 21.50 -17.22 -32.28
CA ARG A 817 22.23 -18.32 -32.93
C ARG A 817 23.75 -18.10 -33.00
N ALA A 818 24.21 -16.85 -33.00
CA ALA A 818 25.61 -16.52 -33.20
C ALA A 818 26.50 -16.99 -32.02
N ALA A 819 27.14 -18.16 -32.17
CA ALA A 819 28.03 -18.72 -31.16
C ALA A 819 29.26 -17.85 -30.86
N THR A 820 29.60 -16.91 -31.75
CA THR A 820 30.65 -15.91 -31.55
C THR A 820 30.28 -14.82 -30.53
N LEU A 821 29.00 -14.64 -30.22
CA LEU A 821 28.56 -13.67 -29.23
C LEU A 821 28.66 -14.23 -27.80
N PRO A 822 28.98 -13.37 -26.81
CA PRO A 822 28.89 -13.75 -25.41
C PRO A 822 27.50 -14.28 -25.05
N LEU A 823 27.44 -15.31 -24.19
CA LEU A 823 26.18 -15.93 -23.80
C LEU A 823 25.14 -14.90 -23.29
N LYS A 824 25.58 -13.91 -22.50
CA LYS A 824 24.71 -12.84 -21.98
C LYS A 824 24.00 -12.06 -23.08
N GLU A 825 24.66 -11.78 -24.21
CA GLU A 825 24.06 -11.07 -25.34
C GLU A 825 23.06 -11.93 -26.10
N ARG A 826 23.37 -13.22 -26.25
CA ARG A 826 22.48 -14.20 -26.87
C ARG A 826 21.21 -14.38 -26.04
N LEU A 827 21.33 -14.50 -24.71
CA LEU A 827 20.20 -14.57 -23.78
C LEU A 827 19.39 -13.27 -23.76
N PHE A 828 20.04 -12.11 -23.85
CA PHE A 828 19.34 -10.82 -23.96
C PHE A 828 18.52 -10.72 -25.26
N ALA A 829 18.96 -11.32 -26.36
CA ALA A 829 18.17 -11.40 -27.58
C ALA A 829 16.92 -12.29 -27.42
N ILE A 830 17.06 -13.44 -26.73
CA ILE A 830 15.92 -14.30 -26.35
C ILE A 830 14.93 -13.55 -25.46
N GLU A 831 15.41 -12.86 -24.43
CA GLU A 831 14.59 -12.03 -23.56
C GLU A 831 13.85 -10.96 -24.37
N THR A 832 14.55 -10.25 -25.26
CA THR A 832 13.95 -9.21 -26.09
C THR A 832 12.80 -9.77 -26.93
N LEU A 833 12.97 -10.94 -27.57
CA LEU A 833 11.91 -11.61 -28.33
C LEU A 833 10.69 -11.93 -27.45
N ALA A 834 10.92 -12.32 -26.19
CA ALA A 834 9.85 -12.67 -25.24
C ALA A 834 8.95 -11.47 -24.86
N PHE A 835 9.40 -10.23 -25.07
CA PHE A 835 8.59 -9.03 -24.82
C PHE A 835 7.75 -8.56 -26.01
N TYR A 836 7.80 -9.23 -27.15
CA TYR A 836 6.90 -8.97 -28.28
C TYR A 836 5.55 -9.65 -28.07
N GLU A 837 4.46 -8.99 -28.45
CA GLU A 837 3.11 -9.56 -28.51
C GLU A 837 2.72 -9.85 -29.97
N ASP A 838 3.62 -10.48 -30.73
CA ASP A 838 3.46 -10.74 -32.17
C ASP A 838 3.82 -12.20 -32.52
N ALA A 839 3.07 -12.80 -33.43
CA ALA A 839 3.25 -14.19 -33.84
C ALA A 839 4.64 -14.47 -34.44
N ARG A 840 5.28 -13.48 -35.09
CA ARG A 840 6.64 -13.63 -35.62
C ARG A 840 7.67 -13.88 -34.52
N ALA A 841 7.52 -13.23 -33.37
CA ALA A 841 8.42 -13.42 -32.23
C ALA A 841 8.22 -14.80 -31.58
N LEU A 842 6.98 -15.29 -31.52
CA LEU A 842 6.68 -16.66 -31.12
C LEU A 842 7.40 -17.67 -32.03
N THR A 843 7.30 -17.51 -33.36
CA THR A 843 8.02 -18.37 -34.31
C THR A 843 9.53 -18.32 -34.09
N ALA A 844 10.10 -17.13 -33.92
CA ALA A 844 11.53 -16.96 -33.65
C ALA A 844 11.95 -17.65 -32.34
N LEU A 845 11.14 -17.57 -31.27
CA LEU A 845 11.44 -18.26 -30.01
C LEU A 845 11.29 -19.78 -30.12
N LEU A 846 10.31 -20.29 -30.86
CA LEU A 846 10.19 -21.72 -31.16
C LEU A 846 11.37 -22.25 -31.99
N GLU A 847 11.94 -21.42 -32.87
CA GLU A 847 13.18 -21.73 -33.58
C GLU A 847 14.42 -21.66 -32.67
N ALA A 848 14.46 -20.69 -31.75
CA ALA A 848 15.54 -20.59 -30.77
C ALA A 848 15.52 -21.74 -29.76
N ALA A 849 14.35 -22.29 -29.45
CA ALA A 849 14.19 -23.46 -28.58
C ALA A 849 14.94 -24.71 -29.09
N ALA A 850 15.21 -24.80 -30.39
CA ALA A 850 16.00 -25.90 -30.99
C ALA A 850 17.52 -25.72 -30.82
N ILE A 851 18.00 -24.58 -30.31
CA ILE A 851 19.43 -24.32 -30.09
C ILE A 851 19.89 -25.10 -28.86
N GLN A 852 20.94 -25.91 -28.99
CA GLN A 852 21.48 -26.66 -27.85
C GLN A 852 22.02 -25.75 -26.74
N GLY A 853 21.91 -26.24 -25.50
CA GLY A 853 22.47 -25.57 -24.32
C GLY A 853 21.60 -24.43 -23.77
N PRO A 854 22.20 -23.46 -23.06
CA PRO A 854 21.45 -22.48 -22.28
C PRO A 854 20.51 -21.58 -23.10
N VAL A 855 20.80 -21.33 -24.37
CA VAL A 855 19.97 -20.46 -25.23
C VAL A 855 18.62 -21.10 -25.55
N GLY A 856 18.59 -22.38 -25.98
CA GLY A 856 17.33 -23.08 -26.23
C GLY A 856 16.55 -23.34 -24.94
N GLY A 857 17.25 -23.68 -23.85
CA GLY A 857 16.63 -23.82 -22.53
C GLY A 857 15.90 -22.56 -22.09
N GLU A 858 16.52 -21.39 -22.24
CA GLU A 858 15.90 -20.10 -21.89
C GLU A 858 14.73 -19.75 -22.83
N ALA A 859 14.81 -20.07 -24.13
CA ALA A 859 13.71 -19.88 -25.06
C ALA A 859 12.49 -20.72 -24.69
N ILE A 860 12.68 -22.01 -24.36
CA ILE A 860 11.63 -22.91 -23.88
C ILE A 860 11.00 -22.37 -22.60
N ARG A 861 11.83 -21.90 -21.65
CA ARG A 861 11.36 -21.31 -20.40
C ARG A 861 10.43 -20.12 -20.66
N TRP A 862 10.83 -19.18 -21.52
CA TRP A 862 9.98 -18.03 -21.89
C TRP A 862 8.68 -18.44 -22.57
N LEU A 863 8.72 -19.41 -23.49
CA LEU A 863 7.52 -19.95 -24.16
C LEU A 863 6.51 -20.50 -23.16
N ILE A 864 6.97 -21.31 -22.19
CA ILE A 864 6.10 -21.88 -21.14
C ILE A 864 5.56 -20.78 -20.24
N HIS A 865 6.42 -19.87 -19.79
CA HIS A 865 6.04 -18.80 -18.85
C HIS A 865 5.02 -17.82 -19.46
N LEU A 866 5.22 -17.42 -20.72
CA LEU A 866 4.36 -16.44 -21.39
C LEU A 866 3.12 -17.06 -22.03
N GLY A 867 3.16 -18.35 -22.34
CA GLY A 867 2.15 -19.04 -23.13
C GLY A 867 0.73 -18.92 -22.60
N ASN A 868 0.55 -18.67 -21.30
CA ASN A 868 -0.76 -18.50 -20.67
C ASN A 868 -0.97 -17.15 -20.00
N THR A 869 0.03 -16.26 -20.04
CA THR A 869 -0.10 -14.87 -19.61
C THR A 869 -0.24 -13.99 -20.86
N ARG A 870 0.85 -13.39 -21.31
CA ARG A 870 0.92 -12.46 -22.45
C ARG A 870 0.56 -13.13 -23.77
N TRP A 871 0.96 -14.39 -23.97
CA TRP A 871 0.80 -15.12 -25.24
C TRP A 871 -0.39 -16.08 -25.27
N ARG A 872 -1.30 -15.97 -24.30
CA ARG A 872 -2.47 -16.85 -24.21
C ARG A 872 -3.28 -16.93 -25.52
N LYS A 873 -3.41 -15.81 -26.23
CA LYS A 873 -4.14 -15.75 -27.51
C LYS A 873 -3.41 -16.42 -28.68
N LEU A 874 -2.11 -16.66 -28.55
CA LEU A 874 -1.26 -17.27 -29.58
C LEU A 874 -1.19 -18.80 -29.47
N LYS A 875 -1.90 -19.42 -28.50
CA LYS A 875 -1.98 -20.88 -28.33
C LYS A 875 -0.61 -21.57 -28.28
N VAL A 876 0.33 -21.00 -27.53
CA VAL A 876 1.73 -21.45 -27.48
C VAL A 876 1.89 -22.94 -27.15
N PHE A 877 1.06 -23.47 -26.25
CA PHE A 877 1.12 -24.87 -25.83
C PHE A 877 0.76 -25.86 -26.94
N ASP A 878 -0.12 -25.50 -27.88
CA ASP A 878 -0.44 -26.34 -29.04
C ASP A 878 0.84 -26.54 -29.88
N PHE A 879 1.58 -25.46 -30.14
CA PHE A 879 2.84 -25.51 -30.89
C PHE A 879 3.96 -26.25 -30.15
N LEU A 880 4.04 -26.11 -28.82
CA LEU A 880 5.03 -26.83 -28.02
C LEU A 880 4.80 -28.35 -28.06
N GLN A 881 3.52 -28.77 -28.03
CA GLN A 881 3.15 -30.18 -28.13
C GLN A 881 3.39 -30.73 -29.54
N GLU A 882 2.96 -30.02 -30.59
CA GLU A 882 3.18 -30.42 -31.99
C GLU A 882 4.66 -30.65 -32.33
N ARG A 883 5.57 -29.89 -31.69
CA ARG A 883 7.02 -30.00 -31.89
C ARG A 883 7.72 -30.96 -30.92
N GLY A 884 6.98 -31.61 -30.02
CA GLY A 884 7.55 -32.49 -29.00
C GLY A 884 8.47 -31.77 -28.00
N ILE A 885 8.30 -30.45 -27.82
CA ILE A 885 9.10 -29.63 -26.90
C ILE A 885 8.56 -29.73 -25.47
N TYR A 886 7.23 -29.81 -25.32
CA TYR A 886 6.56 -29.92 -24.03
C TYR A 886 5.20 -30.60 -24.18
N ASP A 887 4.99 -31.71 -23.45
CA ASP A 887 3.69 -32.36 -23.32
C ASP A 887 3.12 -32.17 -21.91
N PRO A 888 2.00 -31.43 -21.75
CA PRO A 888 1.32 -31.27 -20.47
C PRO A 888 0.89 -32.60 -19.79
N GLY A 889 0.67 -33.66 -20.55
CA GLY A 889 0.30 -34.98 -20.02
C GLY A 889 1.45 -35.69 -19.31
N GLU A 890 2.68 -35.48 -19.80
CA GLU A 890 3.89 -36.18 -19.37
C GLU A 890 4.71 -35.41 -18.33
N VAL A 891 4.32 -34.17 -17.98
CA VAL A 891 5.02 -33.39 -16.94
C VAL A 891 5.08 -34.19 -15.64
N GLU A 892 6.30 -34.50 -15.21
CA GLU A 892 6.54 -35.13 -13.93
C GLU A 892 6.29 -34.14 -12.81
N ILE A 893 5.37 -34.50 -11.91
CA ILE A 893 5.01 -33.68 -10.76
C ILE A 893 5.30 -34.49 -9.49
N SER A 894 6.16 -33.95 -8.65
CA SER A 894 6.54 -34.52 -7.36
C SER A 894 5.59 -34.06 -6.27
N GLU A 895 5.22 -34.99 -5.39
CA GLU A 895 4.48 -34.66 -4.17
C GLU A 895 5.38 -33.84 -3.24
N ALA A 896 4.83 -32.79 -2.64
CA ALA A 896 5.58 -31.88 -1.79
C ALA A 896 4.68 -31.38 -0.67
N VAL A 897 4.66 -32.07 0.46
CA VAL A 897 3.74 -31.78 1.56
C VAL A 897 4.54 -31.27 2.76
N VAL A 898 4.31 -30.02 3.16
CA VAL A 898 4.80 -29.52 4.45
C VAL A 898 4.01 -30.24 5.55
N PRO A 899 4.64 -30.95 6.51
CA PRO A 899 3.94 -31.64 7.58
C PRO A 899 3.17 -30.67 8.49
N ALA A 900 2.05 -31.11 9.06
CA ALA A 900 1.33 -30.35 10.08
C ALA A 900 2.07 -30.47 11.43
N PRO A 901 2.06 -29.43 12.27
CA PRO A 901 2.59 -29.54 13.63
C PRO A 901 1.74 -30.49 14.48
N GLU A 902 2.38 -31.26 15.35
CA GLU A 902 1.72 -32.18 16.29
C GLU A 902 1.29 -31.45 17.58
N GLY A 903 0.30 -30.56 17.47
CA GLY A 903 -0.21 -29.78 18.60
C GLY A 903 0.67 -28.58 18.98
N ASP A 904 0.53 -28.12 20.22
CA ASP A 904 1.27 -26.98 20.77
C ASP A 904 2.76 -27.28 20.95
N SER A 905 3.59 -26.23 20.90
CA SER A 905 5.03 -26.36 21.08
C SER A 905 5.36 -26.99 22.44
N LYS A 906 6.33 -27.91 22.48
CA LYS A 906 6.82 -28.52 23.71
C LYS A 906 7.90 -27.68 24.38
N LEU A 907 8.31 -26.58 23.74
CA LEU A 907 9.30 -25.65 24.26
C LEU A 907 8.68 -24.69 25.29
N PRO A 908 9.49 -24.09 26.18
CA PRO A 908 9.04 -23.07 27.12
C PRO A 908 8.42 -21.85 26.43
N SER A 909 7.66 -21.05 27.19
CA SER A 909 7.05 -19.82 26.67
C SER A 909 8.10 -18.85 26.09
N ALA A 910 7.67 -17.97 25.18
CA ALA A 910 8.57 -16.98 24.60
C ALA A 910 9.27 -16.12 25.67
N ALA A 911 8.56 -15.77 26.75
CA ALA A 911 9.15 -15.04 27.88
C ALA A 911 10.29 -15.82 28.56
N ALA A 912 10.14 -17.14 28.74
CA ALA A 912 11.19 -17.99 29.29
C ALA A 912 12.40 -18.10 28.36
N ILE A 913 12.19 -18.20 27.05
CA ILE A 913 13.28 -18.23 26.06
C ILE A 913 13.99 -16.87 25.97
N LEU A 914 13.26 -15.76 26.02
CA LEU A 914 13.82 -14.41 26.02
C LEU A 914 14.71 -14.13 27.24
N ALA A 915 14.48 -14.84 28.35
CA ALA A 915 15.29 -14.75 29.56
C ALA A 915 16.59 -15.58 29.49
N LEU A 916 16.75 -16.47 28.49
CA LEU A 916 17.98 -17.22 28.28
C LEU A 916 19.07 -16.34 27.68
N GLU A 917 20.32 -16.59 28.06
CA GLU A 917 21.48 -15.94 27.44
C GLU A 917 21.82 -16.67 26.13
N GLY A 918 21.62 -16.00 25.00
CA GLY A 918 21.88 -16.55 23.68
C GLY A 918 23.32 -16.32 23.18
N ASN A 919 23.87 -17.28 22.45
CA ASN A 919 25.17 -17.20 21.79
C ASN A 919 25.03 -16.98 20.28
N ALA A 920 25.50 -15.82 19.78
CA ALA A 920 25.38 -15.47 18.36
C ALA A 920 26.17 -16.40 17.41
N SER A 921 27.28 -17.01 17.87
CA SER A 921 28.04 -17.96 17.06
C SER A 921 27.29 -19.28 16.89
N SER A 922 26.74 -19.82 17.98
CA SER A 922 25.86 -21.00 17.93
C SER A 922 24.62 -20.71 17.09
N GLY A 923 24.03 -19.53 17.28
CA GLY A 923 22.86 -19.07 16.52
C GLY A 923 23.11 -19.01 15.03
N ARG A 924 24.31 -18.57 14.60
CA ARG A 924 24.72 -18.59 13.19
C ARG A 924 24.73 -20.00 12.61
N THR A 925 25.22 -20.99 13.36
CA THR A 925 25.19 -22.39 12.96
C THR A 925 23.76 -22.92 12.87
N THR A 926 22.92 -22.63 13.87
CA THR A 926 21.50 -23.01 13.89
C THR A 926 20.74 -22.39 12.71
N ALA A 927 21.07 -21.14 12.34
CA ALA A 927 20.44 -20.41 11.24
C ALA A 927 20.61 -21.09 9.88
N LEU A 928 21.59 -21.99 9.70
CA LEU A 928 21.73 -22.79 8.48
C LEU A 928 20.47 -23.65 8.19
N ARG A 929 19.72 -24.05 9.21
CA ARG A 929 18.42 -24.75 9.03
C ARG A 929 17.36 -23.83 8.44
N CYS A 930 17.44 -22.53 8.73
CA CYS A 930 16.51 -21.52 8.23
C CYS A 930 16.79 -21.13 6.77
N VAL A 931 18.06 -21.20 6.32
CA VAL A 931 18.50 -20.82 4.95
C VAL A 931 17.82 -21.67 3.86
N MET A 932 17.34 -22.88 4.18
CA MET A 932 16.55 -23.71 3.25
C MET A 932 15.25 -23.04 2.79
N CYS A 933 14.70 -22.14 3.60
CA CYS A 933 13.42 -21.48 3.35
C CYS A 933 13.54 -19.96 3.34
N HIS A 934 14.50 -19.38 4.04
CA HIS A 934 14.63 -17.94 4.23
C HIS A 934 15.93 -17.41 3.63
N ARG A 935 15.95 -16.12 3.30
CA ARG A 935 17.18 -15.40 2.99
C ARG A 935 17.82 -14.77 4.22
N ILE A 936 19.13 -14.95 4.37
CA ILE A 936 19.97 -14.39 5.43
C ILE A 936 21.23 -13.83 4.76
N GLU A 937 21.46 -12.52 4.88
CA GLU A 937 22.60 -11.81 4.26
C GLU A 937 22.73 -12.11 2.76
N GLY A 938 21.58 -12.18 2.07
CA GLY A 938 21.51 -12.48 0.64
C GLY A 938 21.59 -13.96 0.25
N GLN A 939 21.93 -14.87 1.18
CA GLN A 939 22.00 -16.32 0.95
C GLN A 939 20.69 -17.03 1.30
N GLY A 940 20.34 -18.11 0.60
CA GLY A 940 19.14 -18.91 0.86
C GLY A 940 18.08 -18.79 -0.23
N VAL A 941 16.84 -19.14 0.11
CA VAL A 941 15.71 -19.21 -0.82
C VAL A 941 14.62 -18.21 -0.42
N ASP A 942 13.98 -17.57 -1.41
CA ASP A 942 12.79 -16.73 -1.21
C ASP A 942 11.51 -17.59 -1.10
N TYR A 943 11.44 -18.47 -0.10
CA TYR A 943 10.24 -19.27 0.22
C TYR A 943 9.53 -18.78 1.49
N GLY A 944 10.28 -18.18 2.40
CA GLY A 944 9.83 -17.45 3.58
C GLY A 944 10.43 -16.03 3.60
N PRO A 945 9.97 -15.15 4.51
CA PRO A 945 10.47 -13.78 4.62
C PRO A 945 11.99 -13.73 4.86
N SER A 946 12.67 -12.72 4.30
CA SER A 946 14.07 -12.45 4.67
C SER A 946 14.19 -12.25 6.18
N LEU A 947 15.18 -12.91 6.80
CA LEU A 947 15.48 -12.74 8.23
C LEU A 947 16.48 -11.60 8.48
N THR A 948 17.11 -11.07 7.43
CA THR A 948 18.03 -9.93 7.52
C THR A 948 17.25 -8.67 7.89
N GLY A 949 17.62 -8.03 9.00
CA GLY A 949 16.93 -6.84 9.53
C GLY A 949 15.52 -7.11 10.08
N TRP A 950 15.03 -8.35 10.09
CA TRP A 950 13.66 -8.68 10.51
C TRP A 950 13.41 -8.33 11.98
N ILE A 951 14.36 -8.65 12.86
CA ILE A 951 14.26 -8.37 14.30
C ILE A 951 14.22 -6.87 14.58
N SER A 952 15.03 -6.08 13.87
CA SER A 952 15.04 -4.62 14.00
C SER A 952 13.68 -4.00 13.70
N ASN A 953 12.88 -4.64 12.84
CA ASN A 953 11.55 -4.17 12.47
C ASN A 953 10.45 -4.71 13.41
N GLN A 954 10.51 -6.00 13.78
CA GLN A 954 9.40 -6.73 14.39
C GLN A 954 9.56 -6.99 15.89
N GLY A 955 10.78 -6.84 16.43
CA GLY A 955 11.10 -7.08 17.84
C GLY A 955 11.44 -8.54 18.17
N ALA A 956 12.10 -8.71 19.32
CA ALA A 956 12.63 -10.01 19.77
C ALA A 956 11.53 -11.00 20.15
N GLU A 957 10.48 -10.54 20.84
CA GLU A 957 9.38 -11.41 21.26
C GLU A 957 8.63 -11.98 20.07
N ARG A 958 8.31 -11.14 19.09
CA ARG A 958 7.63 -11.56 17.86
C ARG A 958 8.49 -12.54 17.05
N PHE A 959 9.82 -12.39 17.05
CA PHE A 959 10.72 -13.35 16.42
C PHE A 959 10.60 -14.73 17.07
N VAL A 960 10.70 -14.79 18.39
CA VAL A 960 10.60 -16.05 19.14
C VAL A 960 9.23 -16.69 18.92
N GLN A 961 8.15 -15.90 19.00
CA GLN A 961 6.80 -16.39 18.74
C GLN A 961 6.62 -16.93 17.32
N ALA A 962 7.16 -16.25 16.30
CA ALA A 962 7.09 -16.70 14.91
C ALA A 962 7.85 -18.03 14.67
N VAL A 963 8.91 -18.29 15.44
CA VAL A 963 9.69 -19.54 15.36
C VAL A 963 8.99 -20.67 16.12
N LEU A 964 8.38 -20.38 17.28
CA LEU A 964 7.65 -21.37 18.10
C LEU A 964 6.31 -21.77 17.47
N ASN A 965 5.51 -20.78 17.07
CA ASN A 965 4.19 -20.98 16.46
C ASN A 965 4.06 -20.20 15.14
N PRO A 966 4.66 -20.69 14.04
CA PRO A 966 4.63 -20.00 12.75
C PRO A 966 3.22 -19.80 12.16
N SER A 967 2.20 -20.52 12.67
CA SER A 967 0.82 -20.42 12.19
C SER A 967 -0.03 -19.43 13.00
N ALA A 968 0.47 -18.92 14.13
CA ALA A 968 -0.20 -17.86 14.89
C ALA A 968 -0.39 -16.60 14.05
N GLU A 969 0.62 -16.27 13.25
CA GLU A 969 0.60 -15.16 12.32
C GLU A 969 1.45 -15.47 11.09
N ILE A 970 0.84 -15.41 9.90
CA ILE A 970 1.53 -15.66 8.64
C ILE A 970 1.91 -14.32 8.04
N ALA A 971 3.22 -14.13 7.80
CA ALA A 971 3.73 -12.93 7.16
C ALA A 971 3.02 -12.65 5.82
N LEU A 972 2.65 -11.39 5.62
CA LEU A 972 1.95 -10.94 4.42
C LEU A 972 2.75 -11.32 3.15
N GLY A 973 2.07 -11.91 2.18
CA GLY A 973 2.70 -12.43 0.95
C GLY A 973 3.25 -13.85 1.03
N TYR A 974 3.24 -14.48 2.21
CA TYR A 974 3.59 -15.89 2.43
C TYR A 974 2.43 -16.85 2.81
N PRO A 975 1.13 -16.50 2.72
CA PRO A 975 0.07 -17.51 2.80
C PRO A 975 0.28 -18.64 1.79
N GLY A 976 0.31 -19.88 2.29
CA GLY A 976 0.49 -21.06 1.46
C GLY A 976 -0.80 -21.51 0.78
N SER A 977 -0.63 -22.24 -0.31
CA SER A 977 -1.69 -22.92 -1.05
C SER A 977 -1.50 -24.43 -0.97
N ARG A 978 -2.63 -25.15 -0.90
CA ARG A 978 -2.74 -26.60 -1.13
C ARG A 978 -3.24 -26.84 -2.55
N VAL A 979 -2.50 -27.62 -3.32
CA VAL A 979 -2.85 -28.05 -4.67
C VAL A 979 -3.04 -29.55 -4.68
N ARG A 980 -4.25 -30.00 -5.00
CA ARG A 980 -4.54 -31.43 -5.22
C ARG A 980 -4.56 -31.73 -6.70
N LEU A 981 -3.87 -32.79 -7.09
CA LEU A 981 -3.86 -33.28 -8.47
C LEU A 981 -4.93 -34.35 -8.66
N LYS A 982 -5.46 -34.46 -9.87
CA LYS A 982 -6.42 -35.52 -10.24
C LYS A 982 -5.88 -36.95 -10.10
N GLY A 983 -4.57 -37.10 -9.95
CA GLY A 983 -3.89 -38.38 -9.67
C GLY A 983 -3.65 -38.65 -8.19
N GLY A 984 -4.23 -37.86 -7.27
CA GLY A 984 -4.17 -38.09 -5.82
C GLY A 984 -2.99 -37.45 -5.08
N LYS A 985 -1.92 -37.03 -5.78
CA LYS A 985 -0.79 -36.31 -5.15
C LYS A 985 -1.19 -34.92 -4.64
N GLU A 986 -0.57 -34.49 -3.55
CA GLU A 986 -0.78 -33.16 -2.94
C GLU A 986 0.50 -32.31 -2.93
N ILE A 987 0.35 -30.99 -3.10
CA ILE A 987 1.48 -30.04 -3.12
C ILE A 987 1.13 -28.84 -2.25
N HIS A 988 2.02 -28.52 -1.31
CA HIS A 988 1.99 -27.35 -0.45
C HIS A 988 3.07 -26.36 -0.91
N GLY A 989 2.69 -25.10 -1.10
CA GLY A 989 3.66 -24.07 -1.46
C GLY A 989 3.06 -22.71 -1.77
N LEU A 990 3.92 -21.78 -2.15
CA LEU A 990 3.53 -20.46 -2.66
C LEU A 990 3.12 -20.58 -4.12
N THR A 991 1.90 -20.14 -4.44
CA THR A 991 1.46 -20.03 -5.84
C THR A 991 2.04 -18.75 -6.44
N LEU A 992 2.97 -18.92 -7.39
CA LEU A 992 3.63 -17.79 -8.06
C LEU A 992 2.79 -17.25 -9.22
N GLY A 993 1.94 -18.07 -9.84
CA GLY A 993 0.99 -17.66 -10.88
C GLY A 993 -0.41 -18.14 -10.57
N SER A 994 -1.44 -17.47 -11.09
CA SER A 994 -2.83 -17.78 -10.71
C SER A 994 -3.62 -18.61 -11.74
N LYS A 995 -3.13 -18.91 -12.95
CA LYS A 995 -3.81 -19.80 -13.93
C LYS A 995 -2.83 -20.40 -14.95
N ASN A 996 -3.01 -21.69 -15.26
CA ASN A 996 -2.45 -22.58 -16.31
C ASN A 996 -1.06 -22.21 -16.88
N PRO A 997 -0.05 -23.09 -16.90
CA PRO A 997 0.18 -24.02 -15.81
C PRO A 997 0.26 -23.24 -14.48
N LEU A 998 -0.21 -23.84 -13.40
CA LEU A 998 -0.01 -23.29 -12.07
C LEU A 998 1.47 -23.46 -11.70
N ILE A 999 2.15 -22.38 -11.35
CA ILE A 999 3.52 -22.44 -10.85
C ILE A 999 3.47 -22.42 -9.33
N VAL A 1000 4.03 -23.44 -8.69
CA VAL A 1000 4.07 -23.58 -7.23
C VAL A 1000 5.51 -23.72 -6.79
N GLN A 1001 5.96 -22.84 -5.89
CA GLN A 1001 7.22 -22.99 -5.18
C GLN A 1001 6.97 -23.67 -3.85
N SER A 1002 7.56 -24.84 -3.66
CA SER A 1002 7.46 -25.67 -2.46
C SER A 1002 8.70 -25.49 -1.57
N GLN A 1003 8.71 -26.14 -0.41
CA GLN A 1003 9.82 -26.13 0.54
C GLN A 1003 11.17 -26.43 -0.14
N GLY A 1004 12.24 -25.75 0.30
CA GLY A 1004 13.58 -25.89 -0.30
C GLY A 1004 13.74 -25.15 -1.63
N GLY A 1005 12.73 -24.41 -2.08
CA GLY A 1005 12.77 -23.66 -3.34
C GLY A 1005 12.40 -24.47 -4.58
N MET A 1006 11.86 -25.68 -4.41
CA MET A 1006 11.43 -26.51 -5.53
C MET A 1006 10.26 -25.85 -6.27
N VAL A 1007 10.48 -25.42 -7.50
CA VAL A 1007 9.45 -24.83 -8.36
C VAL A 1007 8.89 -25.88 -9.30
N GLN A 1008 7.59 -26.11 -9.26
CA GLN A 1008 6.88 -27.05 -10.13
C GLN A 1008 5.90 -26.30 -11.05
N VAL A 1009 5.89 -26.66 -12.33
CA VAL A 1009 4.98 -26.12 -13.34
C VAL A 1009 3.88 -27.15 -13.57
N ILE A 1010 2.68 -26.90 -13.04
CA ILE A 1010 1.60 -27.88 -12.99
C ILE A 1010 0.54 -27.54 -14.05
N PRO A 1011 0.36 -28.35 -15.10
CA PRO A 1011 -0.70 -28.16 -16.08
C PRO A 1011 -2.09 -28.09 -15.45
N SER A 1012 -2.92 -27.10 -15.79
CA SER A 1012 -4.25 -26.98 -15.16
C SER A 1012 -5.15 -28.19 -15.39
N GLY A 1013 -4.97 -28.93 -16.49
CA GLY A 1013 -5.70 -30.18 -16.73
C GLY A 1013 -5.42 -31.27 -15.68
N ARG A 1014 -4.26 -31.22 -15.02
CA ARG A 1014 -3.82 -32.15 -13.96
C ARG A 1014 -4.31 -31.74 -12.57
N ILE A 1015 -4.78 -30.50 -12.40
CA ILE A 1015 -5.20 -29.96 -11.11
C ILE A 1015 -6.67 -30.32 -10.86
N GLU A 1016 -6.93 -30.84 -9.67
CA GLU A 1016 -8.29 -31.05 -9.16
C GLU A 1016 -8.75 -29.79 -8.41
N THR A 1017 -7.98 -29.33 -7.43
CA THR A 1017 -8.30 -28.14 -6.64
C THR A 1017 -7.05 -27.34 -6.25
N VAL A 1018 -7.24 -26.03 -6.06
CA VAL A 1018 -6.29 -25.13 -5.41
C VAL A 1018 -7.05 -24.45 -4.28
N ALA A 1019 -6.60 -24.62 -3.04
CA ALA A 1019 -7.24 -24.05 -1.86
C ALA A 1019 -6.19 -23.38 -0.96
N PRO A 1020 -6.57 -22.39 -0.13
CA PRO A 1020 -5.69 -21.91 0.93
C PRO A 1020 -5.23 -23.07 1.83
N LEU A 1021 -3.96 -23.07 2.24
CA LEU A 1021 -3.43 -24.11 3.12
C LEU A 1021 -4.03 -24.01 4.54
N GLY A 1022 -4.42 -22.80 4.97
CA GLY A 1022 -5.03 -22.55 6.28
C GLY A 1022 -4.05 -22.56 7.46
N ARG A 1023 -2.74 -22.71 7.20
CA ARG A 1023 -1.65 -22.66 8.18
C ARG A 1023 -0.34 -22.24 7.51
N SER A 1024 0.71 -22.04 8.30
CA SER A 1024 2.03 -21.64 7.80
C SER A 1024 2.72 -22.74 6.99
N LEU A 1025 3.50 -22.31 5.99
CA LEU A 1025 4.45 -23.14 5.24
C LEU A 1025 5.78 -23.33 6.00
N MET A 1026 6.03 -22.53 7.03
CA MET A 1026 7.21 -22.63 7.88
C MET A 1026 7.03 -23.74 8.92
N LEU A 1027 8.09 -24.52 9.13
CA LEU A 1027 8.15 -25.53 10.17
C LEU A 1027 8.35 -24.87 11.55
N SER A 1028 7.69 -25.37 12.58
CA SER A 1028 7.92 -24.90 13.96
C SER A 1028 9.29 -25.31 14.49
N ALA A 1029 9.72 -24.67 15.58
CA ALA A 1029 10.93 -25.03 16.31
C ALA A 1029 10.99 -26.54 16.65
N ASP A 1030 9.89 -27.13 17.12
CA ASP A 1030 9.80 -28.55 17.43
C ASP A 1030 10.02 -29.43 16.18
N GLN A 1031 9.40 -29.06 15.04
CA GLN A 1031 9.55 -29.78 13.78
C GLN A 1031 10.98 -29.69 13.22
N LEU A 1032 11.69 -28.59 13.53
CA LEU A 1032 13.09 -28.39 13.17
C LEU A 1032 14.07 -29.01 14.18
N GLY A 1033 13.57 -29.61 15.27
CA GLY A 1033 14.39 -30.17 16.34
C GLY A 1033 15.26 -29.12 17.03
N LEU A 1034 14.70 -27.94 17.27
CA LEU A 1034 15.35 -26.85 18.02
C LEU A 1034 15.02 -26.97 19.51
N SER A 1035 16.01 -26.74 20.37
CA SER A 1035 15.82 -26.56 21.81
C SER A 1035 15.49 -25.09 22.15
N ALA A 1036 15.10 -24.85 23.40
CA ALA A 1036 14.89 -23.49 23.91
C ALA A 1036 16.17 -22.63 23.78
N GLN A 1037 17.34 -23.23 24.02
CA GLN A 1037 18.64 -22.56 23.86
C GLN A 1037 18.95 -22.26 22.40
N ASP A 1038 18.61 -23.17 21.47
CA ASP A 1038 18.80 -22.91 20.03
C ASP A 1038 18.01 -21.70 19.55
N VAL A 1039 16.78 -21.51 20.08
CA VAL A 1039 15.94 -20.34 19.74
C VAL A 1039 16.52 -19.06 20.36
N ALA A 1040 17.05 -19.11 21.58
CA ALA A 1040 17.74 -17.98 22.20
C ALA A 1040 19.03 -17.60 21.46
N ASP A 1041 19.80 -18.60 21.01
CA ASP A 1041 21.00 -18.42 20.20
C ASP A 1041 20.67 -17.82 18.82
N LEU A 1042 19.61 -18.32 18.16
CA LEU A 1042 19.09 -17.75 16.91
C LEU A 1042 18.71 -16.29 17.07
N LEU A 1043 18.01 -15.94 18.16
CA LEU A 1043 17.67 -14.56 18.48
C LEU A 1043 18.92 -13.69 18.66
N ALA A 1044 19.94 -14.18 19.36
CA ALA A 1044 21.21 -13.47 19.54
C ALA A 1044 21.93 -13.22 18.21
N TYR A 1045 21.96 -14.22 17.31
CA TYR A 1045 22.52 -14.05 15.97
C TYR A 1045 21.68 -13.09 15.12
N ALA A 1046 20.36 -13.23 15.10
CA ALA A 1046 19.48 -12.41 14.28
C ALA A 1046 19.49 -10.93 14.69
N ARG A 1047 19.80 -10.60 15.96
CA ARG A 1047 20.09 -9.22 16.41
C ARG A 1047 21.35 -8.61 15.78
N THR A 1048 22.27 -9.43 15.27
CA THR A 1048 23.47 -8.97 14.56
C THR A 1048 23.20 -8.66 13.09
N LEU A 1049 22.08 -9.13 12.53
CA LEU A 1049 21.70 -8.96 11.14
C LEU A 1049 21.05 -7.58 10.95
N LYS A 1050 21.78 -6.66 10.30
CA LYS A 1050 21.32 -5.29 10.05
C LYS A 1050 20.61 -5.14 8.72
#